data_AF-A0AAD1FCY5-F1
#
_entry.id   AF-A0AAD1FCY5-F1
#
_cell.length_a   1.000
_cell.length_b   1.000
_cell.length_c   1.000
_cell.angle_alpha   90.00
_cell.angle_beta   90.00
_cell.angle_gamma   90.00
#
_symmetry.space_group_name_H-M   'P 1'
#
loop_
_entity.id
_entity.type
_entity.pdbx_description
1 polymer ?
#
loop_
_entity_poly.entity_id
_entity_poly.type
_entity_poly.pdbx_seq_one_letter_code
_entity_poly.pdbx_strand_id
1 'polypeptide(L)'
;MSEVNTHAWAHVPAVFPLVGRLPGDPSAVRANHRKQVAEELAHRRCLNAAQGGPGASTCAHSLHISLFFDGTNNNEDYDTRKAKVPHPTNIARLYHASLEHLDSGYFRYYIPGVGTPFPEIGELEFGTRGMAFGFRGEDRINWGLLQVADALMFALNDKKGLKLPQAQAQLKKMATAWPLTGLGRACRRAAMMELLEPLRQRVGNAQPTVVAIKLFVYGFSRGAAEARTFVTWLSELFDTPEGADQPERSLLGIPLRIEFLGLMDTVASVGSAHAAPFASGHMDWADGNLPLPCAERFPGWIKDCRHFVAAHEQRLCFPLDSIRTEAGHYPPYAREVLYPGVHSDVGGGYPPGAQGKARDGQAELLSQIALHDLYAAAFAAGAPLAVPEAVVPEELRQMKPVRAMSAETDREFTLNEELTHRFNAWRSATLGLSEATPAESSSHEPQQAGQDLDTLMAEQLAWLTGWRIERFARGSYASRPFYGEARQTSAEEQVQEREALAARRDELRKKRQAARGNPDVRLVDEPDYEPVLDRQQIREAATEFEHDYTERWREQTGLGGFLLDVLVGDTVLLLNDDDELAEFQRLKAEGEARARELFAEPFKGRFELTDHPARAALVALFDDQVHDSRAWFLHSTIGAREMWGDYFRYRMVYFGTQTNKRVTPVVIAGRVVGVAVLLGGAYAIRKHGWTGLAGTLAAGSIGYQVINTVSGKPVPFLPGAEKILQPTRAIGQVVAEQRQALLAAEEEQRMQTMLDYLRKTGGLVEQAKAVLP
;
A
#
# COMPACT_ATOMS: atom_id res chain seq x y z
N MET A 1 -3.51 27.08 30.97
CA MET A 1 -2.81 25.80 31.24
C MET A 1 -2.59 25.16 29.90
N SER A 2 -1.33 25.08 29.46
CA SER A 2 -0.94 24.51 28.18
C SER A 2 -1.23 23.02 28.19
N GLU A 3 -2.18 22.58 27.37
CA GLU A 3 -2.37 21.17 27.06
C GLU A 3 -1.05 20.64 26.49
N VAL A 4 -0.44 19.72 27.22
CA VAL A 4 0.67 18.91 26.71
C VAL A 4 0.05 18.07 25.59
N ASN A 5 0.31 18.45 24.34
CA ASN A 5 0.04 17.60 23.18
C ASN A 5 0.82 16.29 23.39
N THR A 6 0.17 15.25 23.89
CA THR A 6 0.74 13.92 24.00
C THR A 6 0.80 13.31 22.60
N HIS A 7 1.78 13.73 21.80
CA HIS A 7 2.06 13.10 20.51
C HIS A 7 2.26 11.59 20.74
N ALA A 8 1.46 10.74 20.09
CA ALA A 8 1.61 9.30 20.24
C ALA A 8 2.92 8.85 19.57
N TRP A 9 3.77 8.18 20.33
CA TRP A 9 5.06 7.71 19.82
C TRP A 9 4.88 6.55 18.85
N ALA A 10 5.62 6.60 17.75
CA ALA A 10 5.76 5.46 16.85
C ALA A 10 6.59 4.36 17.50
N HIS A 11 6.61 3.19 16.87
CA HIS A 11 7.37 2.04 17.35
C HIS A 11 8.52 1.71 16.42
N VAL A 12 9.48 0.97 16.96
CA VAL A 12 10.63 0.43 16.26
C VAL A 12 10.76 -1.07 16.57
N PRO A 13 11.35 -1.87 15.69
CA PRO A 13 11.43 -3.32 15.87
C PRO A 13 12.18 -3.71 17.14
N ALA A 14 11.79 -4.84 17.74
CA ALA A 14 12.59 -5.49 18.77
C ALA A 14 13.91 -6.02 18.20
N VAL A 15 14.84 -6.44 19.08
CA VAL A 15 16.02 -7.19 18.66
C VAL A 15 15.56 -8.38 17.84
N PHE A 16 16.21 -8.60 16.70
CA PHE A 16 15.89 -9.70 15.82
C PHE A 16 16.76 -10.92 16.16
N PRO A 17 16.18 -12.08 16.47
CA PRO A 17 16.93 -13.28 16.85
C PRO A 17 17.60 -13.95 15.64
N LEU A 18 18.81 -14.50 15.82
CA LEU A 18 19.55 -15.20 14.75
C LEU A 18 18.78 -16.39 14.16
N VAL A 19 17.98 -17.08 14.99
CA VAL A 19 17.15 -18.22 14.58
C VAL A 19 15.87 -17.82 13.83
N GLY A 20 15.63 -16.53 13.63
CA GLY A 20 14.37 -16.03 13.07
C GLY A 20 13.19 -16.12 14.06
N ARG A 21 11.96 -15.89 13.57
CA ARG A 21 10.75 -15.81 14.40
C ARG A 21 9.70 -16.85 14.06
N LEU A 22 10.06 -17.86 13.28
CA LEU A 22 9.22 -19.06 13.19
C LEU A 22 9.15 -19.75 14.56
N PRO A 23 8.06 -20.46 14.89
CA PRO A 23 7.92 -21.05 16.21
C PRO A 23 9.00 -22.12 16.41
N GLY A 24 9.77 -22.01 17.49
CA GLY A 24 10.83 -22.96 17.84
C GLY A 24 10.38 -24.09 18.78
N ASP A 25 9.13 -24.04 19.29
CA ASP A 25 8.63 -24.99 20.28
C ASP A 25 7.13 -25.33 20.07
N PRO A 26 6.72 -26.61 20.26
CA PRO A 26 5.32 -27.03 20.14
C PRO A 26 4.32 -26.29 21.03
N SER A 27 4.72 -25.70 22.17
CA SER A 27 3.81 -24.94 23.04
C SER A 27 3.28 -23.67 22.37
N ALA A 28 4.09 -23.00 21.55
CA ALA A 28 3.64 -21.84 20.77
C ALA A 28 2.56 -22.26 19.77
N VAL A 29 2.73 -23.42 19.13
CA VAL A 29 1.74 -23.98 18.20
C VAL A 29 0.44 -24.34 18.92
N ARG A 30 0.52 -24.94 20.12
CA ARG A 30 -0.67 -25.18 20.96
C ARG A 30 -1.37 -23.88 21.37
N ALA A 31 -0.62 -22.84 21.71
CA ALA A 31 -1.18 -21.55 22.11
C ALA A 31 -1.92 -20.87 20.94
N ASN A 32 -1.33 -20.86 19.75
CA ASN A 32 -1.96 -20.40 18.53
C ASN A 32 -3.24 -21.22 18.22
N HIS A 33 -3.16 -22.55 18.25
CA HIS A 33 -4.33 -23.42 18.03
C HIS A 33 -5.46 -23.15 19.04
N ARG A 34 -5.16 -22.94 20.32
CA ARG A 34 -6.16 -22.59 21.33
C ARG A 34 -6.90 -21.28 21.02
N LYS A 35 -6.22 -20.28 20.44
CA LYS A 35 -6.87 -19.04 19.97
C LYS A 35 -7.78 -19.30 18.78
N GLN A 36 -7.40 -20.23 17.90
CA GLN A 36 -8.23 -20.63 16.76
C GLN A 36 -9.55 -21.29 17.23
N VAL A 37 -9.49 -22.25 18.14
CA VAL A 37 -10.68 -23.01 18.58
C VAL A 37 -11.40 -22.41 19.79
N ALA A 38 -11.07 -21.19 20.21
CA ALA A 38 -11.57 -20.61 21.47
C ALA A 38 -13.11 -20.56 21.56
N GLU A 39 -13.78 -20.12 20.49
CA GLU A 39 -15.24 -20.01 20.41
C GLU A 39 -15.92 -21.37 20.36
N GLU A 40 -15.29 -22.36 19.72
CA GLU A 40 -15.78 -23.74 19.69
C GLU A 40 -15.75 -24.36 21.09
N LEU A 41 -14.64 -24.15 21.81
CA LEU A 41 -14.48 -24.57 23.19
C LEU A 41 -15.46 -23.85 24.13
N ALA A 42 -15.74 -22.57 23.88
CA ALA A 42 -16.75 -21.82 24.63
C ALA A 42 -18.16 -22.37 24.37
N HIS A 43 -18.52 -22.58 23.10
CA HIS A 43 -19.80 -23.15 22.70
C HIS A 43 -20.03 -24.53 23.32
N ARG A 44 -19.05 -25.43 23.24
CA ARG A 44 -19.11 -26.77 23.86
C ARG A 44 -19.29 -26.69 25.38
N ARG A 45 -18.63 -25.74 26.06
CA ARG A 45 -18.81 -25.53 27.51
C ARG A 45 -20.23 -25.08 27.86
N CYS A 46 -20.78 -24.13 27.10
CA CYS A 46 -22.16 -23.68 27.29
C CYS A 46 -23.18 -24.82 27.10
N LEU A 47 -22.99 -25.67 26.09
CA LEU A 47 -23.87 -26.82 25.86
C LEU A 47 -23.78 -27.87 26.97
N ASN A 48 -22.58 -28.22 27.42
CA ASN A 48 -22.40 -29.15 28.55
C ASN A 48 -23.05 -28.61 29.83
N ALA A 49 -22.95 -27.29 30.08
CA ALA A 49 -23.60 -26.66 31.22
C ALA A 49 -25.13 -26.73 31.11
N ALA A 50 -25.69 -26.50 29.92
CA ALA A 50 -27.14 -26.59 29.68
C ALA A 50 -27.69 -28.02 29.80
N GLN A 51 -26.88 -29.04 29.48
CA GLN A 51 -27.27 -30.46 29.55
C GLN A 51 -26.98 -31.12 30.90
N GLY A 52 -26.40 -30.40 31.87
CA GLY A 52 -26.17 -30.92 33.23
C GLY A 52 -25.04 -31.96 33.34
N GLY A 53 -24.12 -32.04 32.38
CA GLY A 53 -23.00 -32.97 32.41
C GLY A 53 -22.08 -32.91 31.18
N PRO A 54 -20.89 -33.54 31.26
CA PRO A 54 -20.02 -33.69 30.09
C PRO A 54 -20.62 -34.71 29.11
N GLY A 55 -20.86 -34.31 27.86
CA GLY A 55 -21.41 -35.23 26.86
C GLY A 55 -22.06 -34.61 25.63
N ALA A 56 -22.18 -33.28 25.56
CA ALA A 56 -22.72 -32.62 24.37
C ALA A 56 -21.77 -32.83 23.18
N SER A 57 -22.17 -33.71 22.26
CA SER A 57 -21.47 -33.97 20.99
C SER A 57 -22.13 -33.21 19.86
N THR A 58 -21.97 -31.89 19.81
CA THR A 58 -22.29 -31.12 18.61
C THR A 58 -20.99 -30.76 17.90
N CYS A 59 -20.94 -30.98 16.59
CA CYS A 59 -19.84 -30.46 15.78
C CYS A 59 -20.06 -28.96 15.61
N ALA A 60 -19.10 -28.16 16.05
CA ALA A 60 -19.11 -26.70 15.90
C ALA A 60 -17.73 -26.26 15.40
N HIS A 61 -17.69 -25.21 14.60
CA HIS A 61 -16.45 -24.65 14.09
C HIS A 61 -16.50 -23.13 13.91
N SER A 62 -15.35 -22.48 13.99
CA SER A 62 -15.17 -21.09 13.55
C SER A 62 -14.72 -21.06 12.09
N LEU A 63 -15.13 -20.04 11.35
CA LEU A 63 -14.55 -19.75 10.03
C LEU A 63 -13.30 -18.89 10.23
N HIS A 64 -12.16 -19.41 9.81
CA HIS A 64 -10.87 -18.72 9.76
C HIS A 64 -10.62 -18.30 8.32
N ILE A 65 -10.79 -17.00 8.03
CA ILE A 65 -10.68 -16.48 6.66
C ILE A 65 -9.47 -15.54 6.60
N SER A 66 -8.49 -15.92 5.79
CA SER A 66 -7.28 -15.12 5.56
C SER A 66 -7.32 -14.45 4.19
N LEU A 67 -7.15 -13.14 4.13
CA LEU A 67 -7.23 -12.32 2.92
C LEU A 67 -5.90 -11.61 2.68
N PHE A 68 -5.34 -11.76 1.48
CA PHE A 68 -3.99 -11.27 1.14
C PHE A 68 -4.08 -10.32 -0.06
N PHE A 69 -4.03 -9.01 0.20
CA PHE A 69 -4.07 -7.95 -0.82
C PHE A 69 -2.64 -7.53 -1.21
N ASP A 70 -2.17 -7.94 -2.38
CA ASP A 70 -0.77 -7.71 -2.75
C ASP A 70 -0.50 -6.30 -3.31
N GLY A 71 0.79 -5.93 -3.36
CA GLY A 71 1.26 -4.62 -3.79
C GLY A 71 1.12 -4.36 -5.28
N THR A 72 1.24 -3.08 -5.67
CA THR A 72 1.18 -2.67 -7.08
C THR A 72 2.15 -3.47 -7.93
N ASN A 73 1.69 -4.00 -9.06
CA ASN A 73 2.48 -4.81 -9.98
C ASN A 73 2.97 -6.16 -9.40
N ASN A 74 2.38 -6.65 -8.31
CA ASN A 74 2.70 -7.95 -7.72
C ASN A 74 1.61 -9.00 -7.95
N ASN A 75 2.03 -10.21 -8.32
CA ASN A 75 1.16 -11.33 -8.69
C ASN A 75 1.81 -12.67 -8.33
N GLU A 76 1.33 -13.35 -7.28
CA GLU A 76 1.90 -14.62 -6.77
C GLU A 76 2.19 -15.66 -7.85
N ASP A 77 1.23 -15.93 -8.73
CA ASP A 77 1.38 -16.97 -9.76
C ASP A 77 2.51 -16.61 -10.74
N TYR A 78 2.65 -15.33 -11.08
CA TYR A 78 3.76 -14.88 -11.91
C TYR A 78 5.08 -14.81 -11.12
N ASP A 79 5.11 -14.05 -10.04
CA ASP A 79 6.32 -13.69 -9.29
C ASP A 79 6.99 -14.90 -8.63
N THR A 80 6.20 -15.91 -8.26
CA THR A 80 6.71 -17.14 -7.62
C THR A 80 7.05 -18.21 -8.65
N ARG A 81 6.21 -18.38 -9.69
CA ARG A 81 6.23 -19.61 -10.53
C ARG A 81 6.69 -19.38 -11.97
N LYS A 82 6.56 -18.17 -12.50
CA LYS A 82 6.85 -17.86 -13.92
C LYS A 82 8.02 -16.91 -14.11
N ALA A 83 8.28 -16.04 -13.15
CA ALA A 83 9.40 -15.11 -13.20
C ALA A 83 10.74 -15.88 -13.33
N LYS A 84 11.67 -15.32 -14.11
CA LYS A 84 13.00 -15.91 -14.32
C LYS A 84 13.77 -16.08 -13.00
N VAL A 85 13.63 -15.11 -12.10
CA VAL A 85 14.12 -15.17 -10.72
C VAL A 85 12.89 -14.99 -9.84
N PRO A 86 12.51 -15.97 -9.00
CA PRO A 86 11.36 -15.82 -8.12
C PRO A 86 11.52 -14.62 -7.17
N HIS A 87 10.47 -13.82 -7.05
CA HIS A 87 10.46 -12.62 -6.22
C HIS A 87 9.07 -12.35 -5.59
N PRO A 88 8.44 -13.34 -4.92
CA PRO A 88 7.18 -13.12 -4.24
C PRO A 88 7.32 -12.02 -3.16
N THR A 89 6.24 -11.27 -2.97
CA THR A 89 6.13 -10.33 -1.84
C THR A 89 5.98 -11.07 -0.52
N ASN A 90 6.09 -10.34 0.58
CA ASN A 90 5.80 -10.88 1.90
C ASN A 90 4.31 -11.25 2.05
N ILE A 91 3.41 -10.63 1.30
CA ILE A 91 1.98 -10.98 1.26
C ILE A 91 1.78 -12.35 0.60
N ALA A 92 2.43 -12.60 -0.53
CA ALA A 92 2.41 -13.90 -1.19
C ALA A 92 3.04 -15.01 -0.31
N ARG A 93 4.18 -14.74 0.35
CA ARG A 93 4.82 -15.71 1.26
C ARG A 93 3.95 -16.06 2.48
N LEU A 94 3.26 -15.08 3.05
CA LEU A 94 2.28 -15.34 4.12
C LEU A 94 1.05 -16.13 3.60
N TYR A 95 0.63 -15.89 2.36
CA TYR A 95 -0.41 -16.69 1.71
C TYR A 95 0.03 -18.15 1.52
N HIS A 96 1.27 -18.40 1.09
CA HIS A 96 1.84 -19.75 0.99
C HIS A 96 1.88 -20.45 2.35
N ALA A 97 2.27 -19.71 3.39
CA ALA A 97 2.31 -20.19 4.77
C ALA A 97 0.92 -20.28 5.43
N SER A 98 -0.18 -19.93 4.76
CA SER A 98 -1.52 -20.00 5.37
C SER A 98 -2.16 -21.37 5.24
N LEU A 99 -2.79 -21.82 6.31
CA LEU A 99 -3.51 -23.09 6.37
C LEU A 99 -4.80 -23.00 5.53
N GLU A 100 -5.13 -24.10 4.87
CA GLU A 100 -6.34 -24.24 4.08
C GLU A 100 -6.97 -25.62 4.29
N HIS A 101 -8.24 -25.63 4.66
CA HIS A 101 -9.09 -26.81 4.69
C HIS A 101 -10.54 -26.36 4.87
N LEU A 102 -11.25 -26.20 3.76
CA LEU A 102 -12.59 -25.60 3.73
C LEU A 102 -13.58 -26.33 4.66
N ASP A 103 -13.52 -27.66 4.71
CA ASP A 103 -14.41 -28.46 5.56
C ASP A 103 -14.20 -28.23 7.05
N SER A 104 -12.98 -27.85 7.45
CA SER A 104 -12.65 -27.47 8.83
C SER A 104 -12.84 -25.98 9.09
N GLY A 105 -13.33 -25.21 8.12
CA GLY A 105 -13.53 -23.77 8.26
C GLY A 105 -12.29 -22.91 8.02
N TYR A 106 -11.24 -23.43 7.38
CA TYR A 106 -10.01 -22.68 7.09
C TYR A 106 -9.96 -22.28 5.61
N PHE A 107 -10.01 -20.98 5.35
CA PHE A 107 -10.02 -20.37 4.02
C PHE A 107 -8.86 -19.41 3.88
N ARG A 108 -8.22 -19.39 2.71
CA ARG A 108 -7.24 -18.38 2.32
C ARG A 108 -7.54 -17.89 0.92
N TYR A 109 -7.44 -16.58 0.72
CA TYR A 109 -7.71 -15.96 -0.56
C TYR A 109 -6.61 -14.94 -0.87
N TYR A 110 -6.01 -15.10 -2.05
CA TYR A 110 -5.03 -14.18 -2.58
C TYR A 110 -5.71 -13.22 -3.56
N ILE A 111 -5.44 -11.93 -3.40
CA ILE A 111 -5.94 -10.84 -4.24
C ILE A 111 -4.71 -10.21 -4.92
N PRO A 112 -4.51 -10.44 -6.23
CA PRO A 112 -3.38 -9.87 -6.96
C PRO A 112 -3.37 -8.35 -6.90
N GLY A 113 -2.19 -7.76 -6.92
CA GLY A 113 -2.04 -6.32 -6.87
C GLY A 113 -2.55 -5.60 -8.12
N VAL A 114 -2.90 -4.32 -7.96
CA VAL A 114 -3.32 -3.47 -9.09
C VAL A 114 -2.23 -3.38 -10.16
N GLY A 115 -2.66 -3.34 -11.43
CA GLY A 115 -1.75 -3.36 -12.57
C GLY A 115 -1.35 -4.75 -13.04
N THR A 116 -1.75 -5.79 -12.31
CA THR A 116 -1.55 -7.19 -12.69
C THR A 116 -2.86 -7.87 -13.10
N PRO A 117 -2.79 -8.94 -13.91
CA PRO A 117 -3.96 -9.72 -14.29
C PRO A 117 -4.69 -10.32 -13.10
N PHE A 118 -6.01 -10.25 -13.18
CA PHE A 118 -6.93 -10.84 -12.23
C PHE A 118 -8.21 -11.30 -12.99
N PRO A 119 -8.18 -12.50 -13.58
CA PRO A 119 -9.22 -12.97 -14.49
C PRO A 119 -10.61 -13.04 -13.87
N GLU A 120 -10.70 -13.30 -12.57
CA GLU A 120 -11.92 -13.41 -11.79
C GLU A 120 -12.75 -12.14 -11.87
N ILE A 121 -12.09 -10.99 -11.77
CA ILE A 121 -12.72 -9.69 -11.94
C ILE A 121 -12.76 -9.27 -13.42
N GLY A 122 -12.08 -9.98 -14.32
CA GLY A 122 -12.04 -9.71 -15.77
C GLY A 122 -10.83 -8.89 -16.21
N GLU A 123 -9.76 -8.83 -15.41
CA GLU A 123 -8.49 -8.18 -15.78
C GLU A 123 -7.60 -9.26 -16.36
N LEU A 124 -7.29 -9.18 -17.65
CA LEU A 124 -6.50 -10.23 -18.32
C LEU A 124 -5.08 -9.77 -18.66
N GLU A 125 -4.80 -8.48 -18.49
CA GLU A 125 -3.60 -7.83 -19.00
C GLU A 125 -2.85 -7.15 -17.85
N PHE A 126 -1.51 -7.14 -17.94
CA PHE A 126 -0.71 -6.18 -17.18
C PHE A 126 -0.97 -4.79 -17.76
N GLY A 127 -1.13 -3.78 -16.90
CA GLY A 127 -1.60 -2.49 -17.37
C GLY A 127 -0.99 -1.33 -16.61
N THR A 128 -0.39 -0.39 -17.36
CA THR A 128 0.07 0.90 -16.83
C THR A 128 -1.06 1.66 -16.13
N ARG A 129 -2.32 1.44 -16.51
CA ARG A 129 -3.47 2.07 -15.82
C ARG A 129 -3.67 1.54 -14.39
N GLY A 130 -3.50 0.24 -14.16
CA GLY A 130 -3.52 -0.30 -12.80
C GLY A 130 -2.24 0.06 -12.02
N MET A 131 -1.08 0.01 -12.69
CA MET A 131 0.21 0.36 -12.07
C MET A 131 0.33 1.85 -11.69
N ALA A 132 -0.18 2.75 -12.52
CA ALA A 132 -0.12 4.19 -12.28
C ALA A 132 -1.36 4.69 -11.53
N PHE A 133 -2.56 4.20 -11.83
CA PHE A 133 -3.80 4.82 -11.34
C PHE A 133 -4.59 3.98 -10.33
N GLY A 134 -4.11 2.76 -10.01
CA GLY A 134 -4.87 1.76 -9.24
C GLY A 134 -6.27 1.54 -9.74
N PHE A 135 -6.42 1.64 -11.07
CA PHE A 135 -7.60 1.17 -11.77
C PHE A 135 -7.90 -0.25 -11.28
N ARG A 136 -9.18 -0.50 -10.97
CA ARG A 136 -9.69 -1.78 -10.43
C ARG A 136 -9.30 -2.12 -8.98
N GLY A 137 -8.82 -1.16 -8.19
CA GLY A 137 -8.68 -1.33 -6.75
C GLY A 137 -10.02 -1.56 -6.04
N GLU A 138 -11.09 -0.82 -6.42
CA GLU A 138 -12.45 -1.07 -5.91
C GLU A 138 -12.92 -2.50 -6.19
N ASP A 139 -12.67 -3.02 -7.40
CA ASP A 139 -13.04 -4.39 -7.77
C ASP A 139 -12.34 -5.43 -6.89
N ARG A 140 -11.06 -5.20 -6.53
CA ARG A 140 -10.29 -6.07 -5.63
C ARG A 140 -10.83 -6.05 -4.21
N ILE A 141 -11.21 -4.87 -3.70
CA ILE A 141 -11.84 -4.72 -2.39
C ILE A 141 -13.21 -5.44 -2.36
N ASN A 142 -14.03 -5.19 -3.38
CA ASN A 142 -15.33 -5.84 -3.54
C ASN A 142 -15.19 -7.36 -3.69
N TRP A 143 -14.16 -7.83 -4.39
CA TRP A 143 -13.82 -9.24 -4.47
C TRP A 143 -13.50 -9.83 -3.10
N GLY A 144 -12.74 -9.12 -2.26
CA GLY A 144 -12.48 -9.50 -0.87
C GLY A 144 -13.77 -9.65 -0.05
N LEU A 145 -14.73 -8.74 -0.20
CA LEU A 145 -16.05 -8.86 0.44
C LEU A 145 -16.81 -10.11 -0.05
N LEU A 146 -16.74 -10.39 -1.35
CA LEU A 146 -17.34 -11.60 -1.92
C LEU A 146 -16.66 -12.88 -1.44
N GLN A 147 -15.38 -12.87 -1.07
CA GLN A 147 -14.73 -14.04 -0.47
C GLN A 147 -15.25 -14.33 0.94
N VAL A 148 -15.63 -13.31 1.70
CA VAL A 148 -16.33 -13.50 2.98
C VAL A 148 -17.70 -14.15 2.76
N ALA A 149 -18.42 -13.72 1.71
CA ALA A 149 -19.68 -14.35 1.32
C ALA A 149 -19.49 -15.79 0.83
N ASP A 150 -18.44 -16.07 0.04
CA ASP A 150 -18.08 -17.41 -0.42
C ASP A 150 -17.85 -18.37 0.74
N ALA A 151 -17.05 -17.99 1.74
CA ALA A 151 -16.79 -18.81 2.92
C ALA A 151 -18.06 -19.11 3.72
N LEU A 152 -18.94 -18.12 3.89
CA LEU A 152 -20.25 -18.30 4.55
C LEU A 152 -21.18 -19.20 3.74
N MET A 153 -21.24 -19.01 2.43
CA MET A 153 -22.01 -19.87 1.54
C MET A 153 -21.50 -21.31 1.61
N PHE A 154 -20.19 -21.54 1.52
CA PHE A 154 -19.63 -22.88 1.64
C PHE A 154 -19.97 -23.51 3.00
N ALA A 155 -19.85 -22.77 4.10
CA ALA A 155 -20.14 -23.27 5.44
C ALA A 155 -21.63 -23.59 5.67
N LEU A 156 -22.55 -22.79 5.10
CA LEU A 156 -23.98 -22.84 5.41
C LEU A 156 -24.84 -23.50 4.31
N ASN A 157 -24.31 -23.69 3.09
CA ASN A 157 -25.07 -24.10 1.90
C ASN A 157 -24.58 -25.43 1.33
N ASP A 158 -24.50 -26.47 2.15
CA ASP A 158 -24.13 -27.83 1.72
C ASP A 158 -22.79 -27.88 0.96
N LYS A 159 -21.78 -27.13 1.45
CA LYS A 159 -20.44 -27.04 0.83
C LYS A 159 -20.44 -26.44 -0.58
N LYS A 160 -21.48 -25.67 -0.93
CA LYS A 160 -21.55 -24.92 -2.20
C LYS A 160 -21.16 -23.46 -1.98
N GLY A 161 -19.94 -23.13 -2.42
CA GLY A 161 -19.44 -21.75 -2.46
C GLY A 161 -20.10 -20.90 -3.55
N LEU A 162 -19.66 -19.65 -3.62
CA LEU A 162 -20.06 -18.66 -4.60
C LEU A 162 -19.48 -19.02 -5.98
N LYS A 163 -20.36 -19.21 -6.96
CA LYS A 163 -19.91 -19.51 -8.33
C LYS A 163 -19.35 -18.26 -9.00
N LEU A 164 -18.31 -18.43 -9.80
CA LEU A 164 -17.64 -17.31 -10.47
C LEU A 164 -18.56 -16.39 -11.30
N PRO A 165 -19.50 -16.89 -12.14
CA PRO A 165 -20.44 -16.00 -12.85
C PRO A 165 -21.35 -15.20 -11.91
N GLN A 166 -21.71 -15.79 -10.76
CA GLN A 166 -22.51 -15.11 -9.74
C GLN A 166 -21.67 -14.03 -9.04
N ALA A 167 -20.43 -14.35 -8.67
CA ALA A 167 -19.50 -13.37 -8.11
C ALA A 167 -19.28 -12.17 -9.06
N GLN A 168 -19.05 -12.45 -10.34
CA GLN A 168 -18.90 -11.41 -11.37
C GLN A 168 -20.16 -10.56 -11.56
N ALA A 169 -21.35 -11.14 -11.43
CA ALA A 169 -22.59 -10.38 -11.44
C ALA A 169 -22.73 -9.49 -10.20
N GLN A 170 -22.33 -9.97 -9.03
CA GLN A 170 -22.36 -9.17 -7.80
C GLN A 170 -21.31 -8.05 -7.82
N LEU A 171 -20.09 -8.29 -8.31
CA LEU A 171 -19.09 -7.23 -8.52
C LEU A 171 -19.66 -6.05 -9.30
N LYS A 172 -20.37 -6.31 -10.41
CA LYS A 172 -21.00 -5.26 -11.21
C LYS A 172 -22.08 -4.49 -10.43
N LYS A 173 -22.80 -5.14 -9.52
CA LYS A 173 -23.79 -4.51 -8.64
C LYS A 173 -23.15 -3.71 -7.52
N MET A 174 -21.96 -4.11 -7.06
CA MET A 174 -21.20 -3.47 -5.98
C MET A 174 -20.43 -2.24 -6.46
N ALA A 175 -20.11 -2.17 -7.75
CA ALA A 175 -19.37 -1.07 -8.36
C ALA A 175 -20.04 0.28 -8.09
N THR A 176 -19.24 1.26 -7.69
CA THR A 176 -19.71 2.62 -7.47
C THR A 176 -19.98 3.29 -8.83
N ALA A 177 -21.25 3.61 -9.11
CA ALA A 177 -21.63 4.31 -10.32
C ALA A 177 -21.32 5.82 -10.18
N TRP A 178 -20.27 6.28 -10.83
CA TRP A 178 -19.95 7.71 -10.90
C TRP A 178 -21.06 8.49 -11.65
N PRO A 179 -21.50 9.69 -11.19
CA PRO A 179 -21.00 10.48 -10.06
C PRO A 179 -21.71 10.23 -8.71
N LEU A 180 -22.54 9.19 -8.61
CA LEU A 180 -23.35 8.87 -7.43
C LEU A 180 -22.54 8.09 -6.38
N THR A 181 -21.41 8.65 -5.92
CA THR A 181 -20.50 7.99 -4.98
C THR A 181 -21.16 7.57 -3.66
N GLY A 182 -22.16 8.33 -3.20
CA GLY A 182 -22.95 8.00 -2.02
C GLY A 182 -23.77 6.70 -2.14
N LEU A 183 -23.98 6.18 -3.36
CA LEU A 183 -24.66 4.90 -3.58
C LEU A 183 -23.73 3.69 -3.42
N GLY A 184 -22.40 3.85 -3.50
CA GLY A 184 -21.46 2.72 -3.43
C GLY A 184 -21.66 1.86 -2.18
N ARG A 185 -21.82 2.48 -1.02
CA ARG A 185 -22.14 1.79 0.25
C ARG A 185 -23.45 1.01 0.16
N ALA A 186 -24.51 1.62 -0.36
CA ALA A 186 -25.82 0.99 -0.48
C ALA A 186 -25.79 -0.17 -1.48
N CYS A 187 -25.11 -0.01 -2.61
CA CYS A 187 -24.87 -1.02 -3.63
C CYS A 187 -24.12 -2.24 -3.08
N ARG A 188 -23.00 -2.01 -2.38
CA ARG A 188 -22.24 -3.08 -1.71
C ARG A 188 -23.09 -3.83 -0.69
N ARG A 189 -23.82 -3.10 0.16
CA ARG A 189 -24.72 -3.69 1.16
C ARG A 189 -25.81 -4.53 0.48
N ALA A 190 -26.49 -4.00 -0.52
CA ALA A 190 -27.55 -4.70 -1.23
C ALA A 190 -27.05 -5.99 -1.90
N ALA A 191 -25.93 -5.91 -2.62
CA ALA A 191 -25.32 -7.07 -3.27
C ALA A 191 -24.89 -8.16 -2.27
N MET A 192 -24.27 -7.77 -1.16
CA MET A 192 -23.88 -8.70 -0.09
C MET A 192 -25.10 -9.35 0.57
N MET A 193 -26.13 -8.57 0.91
CA MET A 193 -27.34 -9.10 1.54
C MET A 193 -28.15 -10.00 0.60
N GLU A 194 -28.13 -9.76 -0.71
CA GLU A 194 -28.75 -10.64 -1.71
C GLU A 194 -28.13 -12.06 -1.68
N LEU A 195 -26.84 -12.18 -1.39
CA LEU A 195 -26.16 -13.47 -1.22
C LEU A 195 -26.40 -14.09 0.15
N LEU A 196 -26.35 -13.27 1.21
CA LEU A 196 -26.28 -13.76 2.59
C LEU A 196 -27.66 -14.03 3.21
N GLU A 197 -28.67 -13.20 2.94
CA GLU A 197 -29.98 -13.31 3.59
C GLU A 197 -30.68 -14.66 3.34
N PRO A 198 -30.60 -15.28 2.14
CA PRO A 198 -31.12 -16.64 1.94
C PRO A 198 -30.49 -17.72 2.84
N LEU A 199 -29.30 -17.47 3.39
CA LEU A 199 -28.60 -18.39 4.29
C LEU A 199 -29.08 -18.25 5.74
N ARG A 200 -29.80 -17.18 6.12
CA ARG A 200 -30.18 -16.92 7.51
C ARG A 200 -30.93 -18.10 8.16
N GLN A 201 -31.85 -18.71 7.42
CA GLN A 201 -32.60 -19.88 7.89
C GLN A 201 -31.75 -21.15 8.02
N ARG A 202 -30.59 -21.19 7.36
CA ARG A 202 -29.66 -22.33 7.40
C ARG A 202 -28.71 -22.27 8.58
N VAL A 203 -28.45 -21.09 9.15
CA VAL A 203 -27.51 -20.89 10.28
C VAL A 203 -27.82 -21.84 11.45
N GLY A 204 -29.08 -21.94 11.85
CA GLY A 204 -29.50 -22.80 12.97
C GLY A 204 -29.46 -24.30 12.67
N ASN A 205 -29.40 -24.69 11.39
CA ASN A 205 -29.45 -26.09 10.95
C ASN A 205 -28.10 -26.60 10.41
N ALA A 206 -27.12 -25.70 10.23
CA ALA A 206 -25.81 -26.05 9.70
C ALA A 206 -25.07 -27.01 10.66
N GLN A 207 -24.49 -28.06 10.08
CA GLN A 207 -23.64 -29.03 10.75
C GLN A 207 -22.32 -29.16 9.97
N PRO A 208 -21.17 -28.79 10.56
CA PRO A 208 -21.00 -28.22 11.91
C PRO A 208 -21.65 -26.85 12.11
N THR A 209 -22.03 -26.53 13.34
CA THR A 209 -22.56 -25.21 13.71
C THR A 209 -21.46 -24.15 13.59
N VAL A 210 -21.72 -23.08 12.85
CA VAL A 210 -20.78 -21.96 12.71
C VAL A 210 -20.90 -21.02 13.90
N VAL A 211 -19.84 -20.91 14.72
CA VAL A 211 -19.90 -20.13 15.98
C VAL A 211 -19.24 -18.75 15.90
N ALA A 212 -18.37 -18.52 14.92
CA ALA A 212 -17.69 -17.24 14.73
C ALA A 212 -17.07 -17.12 13.34
N ILE A 213 -16.85 -15.89 12.89
CA ILE A 213 -16.10 -15.52 11.70
C ILE A 213 -14.88 -14.72 12.15
N LYS A 214 -13.69 -15.25 11.85
CA LYS A 214 -12.39 -14.69 12.25
C LYS A 214 -11.61 -14.32 11.02
N LEU A 215 -11.39 -13.02 10.83
CA LEU A 215 -10.65 -12.51 9.69
C LEU A 215 -9.19 -12.22 10.06
N PHE A 216 -8.29 -12.61 9.16
CA PHE A 216 -6.87 -12.27 9.18
C PHE A 216 -6.56 -11.59 7.86
N VAL A 217 -6.34 -10.28 7.89
CA VAL A 217 -6.24 -9.46 6.68
C VAL A 217 -4.82 -8.92 6.56
N TYR A 218 -4.23 -9.09 5.39
CA TYR A 218 -2.87 -8.68 5.09
C TYR A 218 -2.85 -7.81 3.84
N GLY A 219 -2.04 -6.76 3.83
CA GLY A 219 -1.80 -6.02 2.60
C GLY A 219 -0.47 -5.28 2.54
N PHE A 220 0.03 -5.09 1.33
CA PHE A 220 1.26 -4.34 1.03
C PHE A 220 0.96 -3.22 0.04
N SER A 221 1.57 -2.04 0.20
CA SER A 221 1.45 -0.93 -0.76
C SER A 221 0.00 -0.49 -0.96
N ARG A 222 -0.50 -0.48 -2.20
CA ARG A 222 -1.91 -0.28 -2.51
C ARG A 222 -2.80 -1.41 -2.02
N GLY A 223 -2.31 -2.65 -1.97
CA GLY A 223 -3.00 -3.74 -1.30
C GLY A 223 -3.21 -3.48 0.20
N ALA A 224 -2.31 -2.77 0.86
CA ALA A 224 -2.53 -2.32 2.25
C ALA A 224 -3.64 -1.26 2.34
N ALA A 225 -3.73 -0.36 1.35
CA ALA A 225 -4.84 0.59 1.25
C ALA A 225 -6.16 -0.14 0.98
N GLU A 226 -6.16 -1.12 0.08
CA GLU A 226 -7.31 -2.00 -0.19
C GLU A 226 -7.74 -2.78 1.06
N ALA A 227 -6.80 -3.31 1.84
CA ALA A 227 -7.07 -4.01 3.09
C ALA A 227 -7.73 -3.09 4.14
N ARG A 228 -7.25 -1.85 4.28
CA ARG A 228 -7.86 -0.84 5.18
C ARG A 228 -9.28 -0.50 4.74
N THR A 229 -9.46 -0.20 3.46
CA THR A 229 -10.77 0.11 2.88
C THR A 229 -11.72 -1.08 2.99
N PHE A 230 -11.22 -2.31 2.78
CA PHE A 230 -11.99 -3.55 2.98
C PHE A 230 -12.51 -3.65 4.42
N VAL A 231 -11.66 -3.43 5.42
CA VAL A 231 -12.07 -3.48 6.84
C VAL A 231 -13.10 -2.39 7.16
N THR A 232 -12.94 -1.20 6.58
CA THR A 232 -13.92 -0.11 6.69
C THR A 232 -15.25 -0.50 6.04
N TRP A 233 -15.26 -0.90 4.78
CA TRP A 233 -16.48 -1.26 4.04
C TRP A 233 -17.19 -2.50 4.59
N LEU A 234 -16.44 -3.45 5.15
CA LEU A 234 -17.03 -4.59 5.84
C LEU A 234 -17.79 -4.15 7.08
N SER A 235 -17.28 -3.17 7.83
CA SER A 235 -18.00 -2.61 8.98
C SER A 235 -19.29 -1.88 8.61
N GLU A 236 -19.41 -1.41 7.37
CA GLU A 236 -20.63 -0.77 6.83
C GLU A 236 -21.78 -1.77 6.60
N LEU A 237 -21.50 -3.08 6.65
CA LEU A 237 -22.51 -4.14 6.57
C LEU A 237 -23.22 -4.39 7.91
N PHE A 238 -22.73 -3.83 9.01
CA PHE A 238 -23.38 -3.99 10.31
C PHE A 238 -24.56 -3.05 10.49
N ASP A 239 -25.62 -3.57 11.10
CA ASP A 239 -26.76 -2.78 11.56
C ASP A 239 -26.52 -2.31 12.99
N THR A 240 -27.04 -1.14 13.32
CA THR A 240 -27.16 -0.67 14.70
C THR A 240 -28.59 -0.95 15.16
N PRO A 241 -28.81 -1.87 16.12
CA PRO A 241 -30.14 -2.13 16.65
C PRO A 241 -30.81 -0.87 17.21
N GLU A 242 -32.14 -0.79 17.13
CA GLU A 242 -32.89 0.34 17.67
C GLU A 242 -32.62 0.52 19.17
N GLY A 243 -32.20 1.71 19.58
CA GLY A 243 -31.84 2.03 20.96
C GLY A 243 -30.42 1.60 21.40
N ALA A 244 -29.60 1.04 20.50
CA ALA A 244 -28.20 0.73 20.79
C ALA A 244 -27.25 1.83 20.30
N ASP A 245 -26.18 2.12 21.05
CA ASP A 245 -25.15 3.07 20.66
C ASP A 245 -24.13 2.49 19.69
N GLN A 246 -24.02 1.16 19.62
CA GLN A 246 -22.97 0.44 18.90
C GLN A 246 -23.56 -0.55 17.88
N PRO A 247 -22.92 -0.70 16.70
CA PRO A 247 -23.34 -1.69 15.71
C PRO A 247 -23.18 -3.13 16.21
N GLU A 248 -24.11 -3.99 15.81
CA GLU A 248 -23.99 -5.42 16.04
C GLU A 248 -22.99 -6.01 15.03
N ARG A 249 -21.81 -6.40 15.52
CA ARG A 249 -20.71 -6.95 14.71
C ARG A 249 -20.94 -8.41 14.37
N SER A 250 -22.03 -8.68 13.68
CA SER A 250 -22.43 -10.01 13.24
C SER A 250 -22.86 -9.98 11.78
N LEU A 251 -22.64 -11.10 11.07
CA LEU A 251 -23.28 -11.37 9.78
C LEU A 251 -24.19 -12.57 9.98
N LEU A 252 -25.47 -12.44 9.63
CA LEU A 252 -26.49 -13.49 9.85
C LEU A 252 -26.61 -13.94 11.32
N GLY A 253 -26.28 -13.06 12.28
CA GLY A 253 -26.23 -13.37 13.71
C GLY A 253 -24.96 -14.12 14.15
N ILE A 254 -24.01 -14.38 13.24
CA ILE A 254 -22.72 -15.00 13.56
C ILE A 254 -21.71 -13.88 13.87
N PRO A 255 -21.06 -13.87 15.05
CA PRO A 255 -20.09 -12.84 15.41
C PRO A 255 -18.92 -12.78 14.41
N LEU A 256 -18.57 -11.58 13.96
CA LEU A 256 -17.48 -11.33 13.02
C LEU A 256 -16.46 -10.35 13.61
N ARG A 257 -15.18 -10.66 13.51
CA ARG A 257 -14.09 -9.76 13.93
C ARG A 257 -12.82 -9.93 13.09
N ILE A 258 -12.05 -8.85 13.01
CA ILE A 258 -10.68 -8.85 12.50
C ILE A 258 -9.77 -9.22 13.66
N GLU A 259 -9.29 -10.47 13.67
CA GLU A 259 -8.34 -10.95 14.68
C GLU A 259 -6.97 -10.30 14.48
N PHE A 260 -6.57 -10.10 13.22
CA PHE A 260 -5.30 -9.51 12.86
C PHE A 260 -5.41 -8.70 11.56
N LEU A 261 -4.84 -7.50 11.58
CA LEU A 261 -4.64 -6.65 10.39
C LEU A 261 -3.14 -6.37 10.22
N GLY A 262 -2.52 -6.99 9.22
CA GLY A 262 -1.11 -6.82 8.87
C GLY A 262 -0.93 -5.91 7.66
N LEU A 263 -0.31 -4.75 7.83
CA LEU A 263 -0.11 -3.76 6.77
C LEU A 263 1.38 -3.53 6.56
N MET A 264 1.80 -3.45 5.30
CA MET A 264 3.16 -3.11 4.92
C MET A 264 3.14 -1.89 4.01
N ASP A 265 3.76 -0.82 4.50
CA ASP A 265 4.04 0.45 3.84
C ASP A 265 2.89 0.96 2.96
N THR A 266 1.78 1.32 3.60
CA THR A 266 0.54 1.68 2.89
C THR A 266 0.74 2.88 1.97
N VAL A 267 0.34 2.72 0.71
CA VAL A 267 0.34 3.80 -0.30
C VAL A 267 -1.03 3.80 -0.96
N ALA A 268 -1.84 4.83 -0.74
CA ALA A 268 -3.14 4.98 -1.39
C ALA A 268 -3.12 5.91 -2.60
N SER A 269 -1.95 6.49 -2.91
CA SER A 269 -1.85 7.52 -3.93
C SER A 269 -1.98 7.00 -5.36
N VAL A 270 -2.49 7.89 -6.18
CA VAL A 270 -2.40 7.81 -7.63
C VAL A 270 -0.93 8.06 -7.98
N GLY A 271 -0.30 7.11 -8.66
CA GLY A 271 1.12 7.13 -9.02
C GLY A 271 1.39 8.33 -9.91
N SER A 272 2.17 9.27 -9.38
CA SER A 272 2.25 10.66 -9.82
C SER A 272 0.88 11.34 -9.79
N ALA A 273 0.86 12.57 -9.30
CA ALA A 273 -0.30 13.43 -9.18
C ALA A 273 -0.82 13.87 -10.59
N HIS A 274 -1.11 12.91 -11.49
CA HIS A 274 -1.15 13.12 -12.94
C HIS A 274 -2.19 12.34 -13.76
N ALA A 275 -3.06 11.47 -13.21
CA ALA A 275 -4.26 10.99 -13.94
C ALA A 275 -5.14 9.97 -13.17
N ALA A 276 -5.74 10.34 -12.03
CA ALA A 276 -6.97 9.67 -11.60
C ALA A 276 -8.08 10.68 -11.28
N PRO A 277 -9.30 10.44 -11.78
CA PRO A 277 -10.44 11.32 -11.57
C PRO A 277 -10.64 11.61 -10.08
N PHE A 278 -10.82 12.89 -9.74
CA PHE A 278 -11.43 13.35 -8.49
C PHE A 278 -10.82 12.86 -7.13
N ALA A 279 -9.55 12.47 -7.12
CA ALA A 279 -8.75 12.01 -5.97
C ALA A 279 -8.22 13.14 -5.04
N SER A 280 -8.13 12.96 -3.72
CA SER A 280 -7.42 13.88 -2.78
C SER A 280 -5.87 13.80 -2.85
N GLY A 281 -5.35 13.23 -3.93
CA GLY A 281 -4.06 12.55 -3.98
C GLY A 281 -4.20 11.03 -3.80
N HIS A 282 -5.27 10.58 -3.12
CA HIS A 282 -5.63 9.16 -2.94
C HIS A 282 -6.63 8.68 -3.99
N MET A 283 -6.60 7.38 -4.32
CA MET A 283 -7.62 6.76 -5.17
C MET A 283 -9.03 7.01 -4.65
N ASP A 284 -10.01 7.12 -5.55
CA ASP A 284 -11.41 7.43 -5.19
C ASP A 284 -11.99 6.52 -4.10
N TRP A 285 -11.66 5.23 -4.13
CA TRP A 285 -12.10 4.26 -3.13
C TRP A 285 -11.36 4.37 -1.79
N ALA A 286 -10.18 4.97 -1.77
CA ALA A 286 -9.37 5.17 -0.58
C ALA A 286 -9.73 6.49 0.14
N ASP A 287 -10.18 7.50 -0.60
CA ASP A 287 -10.54 8.79 -0.05
C ASP A 287 -11.63 8.66 1.05
N GLY A 288 -11.31 9.12 2.25
CA GLY A 288 -12.18 8.98 3.44
C GLY A 288 -12.30 7.57 4.04
N ASN A 289 -11.68 6.54 3.45
CA ASN A 289 -11.84 5.13 3.88
C ASN A 289 -10.59 4.51 4.52
N LEU A 290 -9.44 5.18 4.44
CA LEU A 290 -8.18 4.73 5.02
C LEU A 290 -8.07 4.84 6.55
N PRO A 291 -8.71 5.79 7.27
CA PRO A 291 -8.71 5.78 8.72
C PRO A 291 -9.26 4.46 9.25
N LEU A 292 -8.54 3.81 10.17
CA LEU A 292 -9.02 2.56 10.75
C LEU A 292 -10.28 2.82 11.60
N PRO A 293 -11.27 1.90 11.59
CA PRO A 293 -12.51 2.08 12.34
C PRO A 293 -12.28 2.42 13.83
N CYS A 294 -12.95 3.49 14.26
CA CYS A 294 -12.92 4.02 15.61
C CYS A 294 -13.30 2.96 16.66
N ALA A 295 -12.46 2.78 17.67
CA ALA A 295 -12.63 1.77 18.72
C ALA A 295 -13.85 2.05 19.61
N GLU A 296 -14.22 3.31 19.79
CA GLU A 296 -15.38 3.73 20.58
C GLU A 296 -16.68 3.32 19.88
N ARG A 297 -16.74 3.45 18.55
CA ARG A 297 -17.89 3.04 17.73
C ARG A 297 -17.92 1.54 17.47
N PHE A 298 -16.76 0.90 17.29
CA PHE A 298 -16.62 -0.51 16.93
C PHE A 298 -15.67 -1.27 17.90
N PRO A 299 -16.02 -1.40 19.19
CA PRO A 299 -15.08 -1.87 20.22
C PRO A 299 -14.69 -3.33 20.08
N GLY A 300 -13.44 -3.62 19.69
CA GLY A 300 -12.95 -4.99 19.45
C GLY A 300 -13.32 -5.52 18.06
N TRP A 301 -13.67 -4.64 17.13
CA TRP A 301 -13.77 -4.97 15.71
C TRP A 301 -12.43 -5.40 15.12
N ILE A 302 -11.36 -4.66 15.45
CA ILE A 302 -9.97 -5.04 15.18
C ILE A 302 -9.31 -5.32 16.53
N LYS A 303 -8.66 -6.48 16.66
CA LYS A 303 -7.98 -6.88 17.89
C LYS A 303 -6.51 -6.50 17.94
N ASP A 304 -5.79 -6.70 16.84
CA ASP A 304 -4.39 -6.34 16.70
C ASP A 304 -4.15 -5.85 15.26
N CYS A 305 -3.50 -4.69 15.13
CA CYS A 305 -3.08 -4.13 13.86
C CYS A 305 -1.58 -3.78 13.90
N ARG A 306 -0.83 -4.29 12.92
CA ARG A 306 0.59 -3.97 12.74
C ARG A 306 0.76 -3.30 11.39
N HIS A 307 1.29 -2.08 11.39
CA HIS A 307 1.66 -1.36 10.17
C HIS A 307 3.16 -1.17 10.13
N PHE A 308 3.85 -1.88 9.23
CA PHE A 308 5.30 -1.80 9.07
C PHE A 308 5.63 -0.82 7.95
N VAL A 309 6.42 0.22 8.23
CA VAL A 309 6.64 1.35 7.30
C VAL A 309 8.11 1.49 6.95
N ALA A 310 8.39 1.89 5.70
CA ALA A 310 9.73 2.03 5.17
C ALA A 310 10.35 3.38 5.54
N ALA A 311 11.51 3.35 6.21
CA ALA A 311 12.21 4.54 6.69
C ALA A 311 12.88 5.37 5.59
N HIS A 312 13.27 4.74 4.48
CA HIS A 312 14.13 5.37 3.48
C HIS A 312 13.44 5.63 2.13
N GLU A 313 12.15 5.34 2.00
CA GLU A 313 11.38 5.64 0.78
C GLU A 313 11.21 7.16 0.61
N GLN A 314 11.42 7.68 -0.61
CA GLN A 314 11.42 9.12 -0.91
C GLN A 314 10.76 9.49 -2.24
N ARG A 315 10.25 8.51 -3.00
CA ARG A 315 9.55 8.79 -4.26
C ARG A 315 8.28 9.62 -4.00
N LEU A 316 8.06 10.65 -4.81
CA LEU A 316 6.88 11.51 -4.70
C LEU A 316 5.60 10.73 -5.01
N CYS A 317 5.69 9.71 -5.86
CA CYS A 317 4.59 8.80 -6.20
C CYS A 317 4.30 7.73 -5.14
N PHE A 318 5.09 7.60 -4.06
CA PHE A 318 4.86 6.65 -2.96
C PHE A 318 4.74 7.36 -1.59
N PRO A 319 3.83 8.35 -1.44
CA PRO A 319 3.54 8.90 -0.12
C PRO A 319 3.01 7.80 0.81
N LEU A 320 3.37 7.89 2.07
CA LEU A 320 2.91 6.96 3.11
C LEU A 320 1.55 7.38 3.63
N ASP A 321 0.63 6.43 3.78
CA ASP A 321 -0.60 6.61 4.55
C ASP A 321 -0.42 6.03 5.94
N SER A 322 -0.15 6.88 6.93
CA SER A 322 -0.04 6.45 8.33
C SER A 322 -1.39 5.95 8.86
N ILE A 323 -1.33 5.05 9.85
CA ILE A 323 -2.50 4.64 10.65
C ILE A 323 -2.76 5.57 11.85
N ARG A 324 -1.98 6.65 11.97
CA ARG A 324 -2.21 7.73 12.94
C ARG A 324 -3.50 8.49 12.58
N THR A 325 -4.28 8.83 13.59
CA THR A 325 -5.46 9.68 13.46
C THR A 325 -5.07 11.14 13.20
N GLU A 326 -6.01 11.96 12.73
CA GLU A 326 -5.81 13.40 12.53
C GLU A 326 -5.43 14.14 13.83
N ALA A 327 -5.85 13.60 14.98
CA ALA A 327 -5.47 14.10 16.31
C ALA A 327 -4.03 13.73 16.70
N GLY A 328 -3.29 13.00 15.86
CA GLY A 328 -1.91 12.58 16.13
C GLY A 328 -1.79 11.35 17.03
N HIS A 329 -2.89 10.62 17.28
CA HIS A 329 -2.90 9.42 18.12
C HIS A 329 -3.07 8.14 17.30
N TYR A 330 -2.53 7.02 17.78
CA TYR A 330 -2.79 5.70 17.21
C TYR A 330 -4.01 5.04 17.86
N PRO A 331 -4.83 4.29 17.11
CA PRO A 331 -5.84 3.42 17.73
C PRO A 331 -5.21 2.48 18.76
N PRO A 332 -5.88 2.18 19.89
CA PRO A 332 -5.27 1.43 21.00
C PRO A 332 -4.83 0.00 20.61
N TYR A 333 -5.50 -0.59 19.63
CA TYR A 333 -5.20 -1.92 19.07
C TYR A 333 -4.09 -1.91 18.00
N ALA A 334 -3.59 -0.73 17.61
CA ALA A 334 -2.70 -0.59 16.46
C ALA A 334 -1.27 -0.17 16.85
N ARG A 335 -0.29 -0.67 16.11
CA ARG A 335 1.13 -0.32 16.26
C ARG A 335 1.73 -0.03 14.88
N GLU A 336 2.27 1.16 14.72
CA GLU A 336 3.03 1.56 13.52
C GLU A 336 4.53 1.45 13.81
N VAL A 337 5.24 0.65 13.02
CA VAL A 337 6.61 0.20 13.29
C VAL A 337 7.52 0.56 12.12
N LEU A 338 8.58 1.32 12.37
CA LEU A 338 9.52 1.79 11.35
C LEU A 338 10.61 0.74 11.06
N TYR A 339 10.77 0.34 9.80
CA TYR A 339 11.82 -0.58 9.34
C TYR A 339 12.82 0.10 8.41
N PRO A 340 14.10 -0.34 8.40
CA PRO A 340 15.07 0.15 7.43
C PRO A 340 14.70 -0.33 6.03
N GLY A 341 15.07 0.49 5.05
CA GLY A 341 14.93 0.19 3.63
C GLY A 341 13.87 1.04 2.94
N VAL A 342 13.72 0.83 1.63
CA VAL A 342 12.68 1.44 0.80
C VAL A 342 11.42 0.57 0.75
N HIS A 343 10.41 0.98 -0.02
CA HIS A 343 9.08 0.35 -0.05
C HIS A 343 9.08 -1.19 -0.09
N SER A 344 9.76 -1.79 -1.07
CA SER A 344 9.83 -3.25 -1.25
C SER A 344 10.91 -3.94 -0.41
N ASP A 345 11.77 -3.18 0.28
CA ASP A 345 12.60 -3.75 1.36
C ASP A 345 11.76 -4.12 2.59
N VAL A 346 10.57 -3.52 2.74
CA VAL A 346 9.61 -3.87 3.81
C VAL A 346 8.57 -4.85 3.28
N GLY A 347 7.96 -4.56 2.13
CA GLY A 347 6.89 -5.40 1.57
C GLY A 347 7.33 -6.65 0.82
N GLY A 348 8.60 -6.76 0.45
CA GLY A 348 9.09 -7.76 -0.49
C GLY A 348 8.83 -7.38 -1.96
N GLY A 349 9.21 -8.29 -2.86
CA GLY A 349 9.06 -8.10 -4.31
C GLY A 349 10.36 -7.81 -5.07
N TYR A 350 11.48 -7.54 -4.39
CA TYR A 350 12.79 -7.48 -5.05
C TYR A 350 13.33 -8.88 -5.34
N PRO A 351 13.78 -9.18 -6.58
CA PRO A 351 14.52 -10.40 -6.84
C PRO A 351 15.93 -10.32 -6.21
N PRO A 352 16.45 -11.43 -5.66
CA PRO A 352 17.84 -11.47 -5.22
C PRO A 352 18.81 -11.06 -6.33
N GLY A 353 19.81 -10.25 -5.97
CA GLY A 353 20.77 -9.65 -6.90
C GLY A 353 20.32 -8.36 -7.58
N ALA A 354 19.05 -7.95 -7.45
CA ALA A 354 18.58 -6.66 -7.97
C ALA A 354 19.40 -5.51 -7.37
N GLN A 355 19.87 -4.59 -8.22
CA GLN A 355 20.75 -3.49 -7.80
C GLN A 355 22.03 -3.95 -7.06
N GLY A 356 22.43 -5.21 -7.29
CA GLY A 356 23.55 -5.85 -6.59
C GLY A 356 23.31 -6.10 -5.10
N LYS A 357 22.05 -6.15 -4.65
CA LYS A 357 21.65 -6.42 -3.27
C LYS A 357 21.29 -7.89 -3.07
N ALA A 358 21.47 -8.43 -1.86
CA ALA A 358 21.17 -9.83 -1.52
C ALA A 358 21.73 -10.83 -2.55
N ARG A 359 23.04 -10.73 -2.83
CA ARG A 359 23.70 -11.45 -3.94
C ARG A 359 23.77 -12.95 -3.71
N ASP A 360 23.78 -13.40 -2.45
CA ASP A 360 23.82 -14.83 -2.11
C ASP A 360 22.42 -15.46 -2.05
N GLY A 361 21.38 -14.70 -2.39
CA GLY A 361 20.03 -15.21 -2.60
C GLY A 361 18.98 -14.63 -1.64
N GLN A 362 17.82 -15.27 -1.64
CA GLN A 362 16.62 -14.76 -0.95
C GLN A 362 16.80 -14.54 0.55
N ALA A 363 17.60 -15.38 1.21
CA ALA A 363 17.83 -15.32 2.65
C ALA A 363 18.51 -14.01 3.10
N GLU A 364 19.16 -13.28 2.18
CA GLU A 364 19.81 -11.99 2.44
C GLU A 364 18.91 -10.78 2.17
N LEU A 365 17.70 -10.96 1.61
CA LEU A 365 16.79 -9.85 1.34
C LEU A 365 16.35 -9.19 2.65
N LEU A 366 16.43 -7.86 2.72
CA LEU A 366 16.02 -7.09 3.91
C LEU A 366 14.57 -7.37 4.33
N SER A 367 13.71 -7.65 3.35
CA SER A 367 12.30 -7.97 3.55
C SER A 367 12.04 -9.26 4.34
N GLN A 368 13.04 -10.15 4.49
CA GLN A 368 12.94 -11.32 5.37
C GLN A 368 12.68 -10.92 6.83
N ILE A 369 13.26 -9.79 7.28
CA ILE A 369 13.09 -9.31 8.65
C ILE A 369 11.63 -8.92 8.90
N ALA A 370 11.08 -8.07 8.04
CA ALA A 370 9.69 -7.64 8.14
C ALA A 370 8.69 -8.80 7.95
N LEU A 371 9.03 -9.78 7.09
CA LEU A 371 8.26 -11.03 6.93
C LEU A 371 8.16 -11.81 8.24
N HIS A 372 9.29 -12.03 8.91
CA HIS A 372 9.35 -12.80 10.16
C HIS A 372 8.61 -12.10 11.30
N ASP A 373 8.77 -10.78 11.44
CA ASP A 373 8.07 -10.00 12.47
C ASP A 373 6.55 -10.01 12.23
N LEU A 374 6.11 -9.89 10.98
CA LEU A 374 4.68 -9.89 10.64
C LEU A 374 4.07 -11.28 10.82
N TYR A 375 4.79 -12.33 10.40
CA TYR A 375 4.42 -13.72 10.66
C TYR A 375 4.25 -13.96 12.16
N ALA A 376 5.22 -13.54 12.98
CA ALA A 376 5.20 -13.79 14.41
C ALA A 376 4.04 -13.05 15.10
N ALA A 377 3.81 -11.78 14.75
CA ALA A 377 2.68 -11.01 15.27
C ALA A 377 1.32 -11.64 14.87
N ALA A 378 1.18 -12.05 13.61
CA ALA A 378 -0.02 -12.74 13.14
C ALA A 378 -0.24 -14.08 13.84
N PHE A 379 0.81 -14.89 13.96
CA PHE A 379 0.78 -16.18 14.64
C PHE A 379 0.41 -16.01 16.11
N ALA A 380 0.98 -15.01 16.79
CA ALA A 380 0.62 -14.66 18.15
C ALA A 380 -0.84 -14.21 18.26
N ALA A 381 -1.39 -13.49 17.28
CA ALA A 381 -2.81 -13.13 17.23
C ALA A 381 -3.76 -14.32 16.96
N GLY A 382 -3.23 -15.50 16.61
CA GLY A 382 -4.01 -16.71 16.33
C GLY A 382 -4.24 -16.98 14.85
N ALA A 383 -3.47 -16.34 13.95
CA ALA A 383 -3.55 -16.58 12.52
C ALA A 383 -3.34 -18.06 12.17
N PRO A 384 -4.10 -18.59 11.20
CA PRO A 384 -3.97 -19.96 10.74
C PRO A 384 -2.76 -20.07 9.80
N LEU A 385 -1.56 -20.02 10.36
CA LEU A 385 -0.31 -20.16 9.63
C LEU A 385 0.33 -21.52 9.92
N ALA A 386 0.93 -22.11 8.89
CA ALA A 386 1.78 -23.29 8.95
C ALA A 386 3.08 -22.95 9.68
N VAL A 387 3.72 -23.99 10.21
CA VAL A 387 4.94 -23.94 11.03
C VAL A 387 5.95 -24.96 10.53
N PRO A 388 7.24 -24.86 10.89
CA PRO A 388 8.21 -25.91 10.60
C PRO A 388 7.72 -27.28 11.10
N GLU A 389 7.89 -28.33 10.29
CA GLU A 389 7.37 -29.68 10.60
C GLU A 389 7.85 -30.19 11.98
N ALA A 390 9.10 -29.87 12.33
CA ALA A 390 9.74 -30.28 13.58
C ALA A 390 8.99 -29.82 14.85
N VAL A 391 8.23 -28.73 14.78
CA VAL A 391 7.54 -28.14 15.95
C VAL A 391 6.03 -28.44 15.98
N VAL A 392 5.51 -29.21 15.02
CA VAL A 392 4.09 -29.60 15.01
C VAL A 392 3.81 -30.57 16.18
N PRO A 393 2.92 -30.21 17.13
CA PRO A 393 2.56 -31.09 18.25
C PRO A 393 1.95 -32.40 17.75
N GLU A 394 2.27 -33.51 18.41
CA GLU A 394 1.81 -34.85 18.02
C GLU A 394 0.28 -34.92 17.89
N GLU A 395 -0.44 -34.31 18.82
CA GLU A 395 -1.90 -34.27 18.83
C GLU A 395 -2.52 -33.53 17.64
N LEU A 396 -1.75 -32.66 16.95
CA LEU A 396 -2.21 -31.89 15.79
C LEU A 396 -1.76 -32.49 14.45
N ARG A 397 -0.82 -33.44 14.43
CA ARG A 397 -0.23 -33.99 13.19
C ARG A 397 -1.27 -34.68 12.29
N GLN A 398 -2.24 -35.35 12.91
CA GLN A 398 -3.31 -36.07 12.21
C GLN A 398 -4.56 -35.20 11.99
N MET A 399 -4.60 -33.99 12.55
CA MET A 399 -5.73 -33.07 12.41
C MET A 399 -5.62 -32.27 11.11
N LYS A 400 -6.77 -32.02 10.47
CA LYS A 400 -6.85 -31.08 9.36
C LYS A 400 -7.12 -29.65 9.87
N PRO A 401 -6.61 -28.60 9.20
CA PRO A 401 -5.60 -28.62 8.14
C PRO A 401 -4.23 -29.13 8.62
N VAL A 402 -3.42 -29.62 7.68
CA VAL A 402 -2.01 -29.96 7.95
C VAL A 402 -1.27 -28.68 8.34
N ARG A 403 -0.58 -28.70 9.47
CA ARG A 403 0.08 -27.52 10.05
C ARG A 403 1.55 -27.37 9.70
N ALA A 404 2.15 -28.39 9.09
CA ALA A 404 3.53 -28.31 8.61
C ALA A 404 3.60 -27.45 7.34
N MET A 405 4.62 -26.59 7.25
CA MET A 405 4.99 -25.93 6.00
C MET A 405 5.40 -26.97 4.95
N SER A 406 5.17 -26.68 3.67
CA SER A 406 5.85 -27.42 2.60
C SER A 406 7.34 -27.07 2.58
N ALA A 407 8.16 -27.89 1.92
CA ALA A 407 9.57 -27.60 1.77
C ALA A 407 9.83 -26.28 1.01
N GLU A 408 8.97 -25.92 0.06
CA GLU A 408 9.05 -24.66 -0.67
C GLU A 408 8.74 -23.48 0.24
N THR A 409 7.65 -23.55 1.01
CA THR A 409 7.27 -22.49 1.96
C THR A 409 8.30 -22.34 3.07
N ASP A 410 8.84 -23.44 3.61
CA ASP A 410 9.88 -23.37 4.64
C ASP A 410 11.14 -22.64 4.12
N ARG A 411 11.55 -22.92 2.87
CA ARG A 411 12.65 -22.20 2.22
C ARG A 411 12.36 -20.71 2.06
N GLU A 412 11.11 -20.31 1.88
CA GLU A 412 10.77 -18.88 1.73
C GLU A 412 11.12 -18.04 2.97
N PHE A 413 11.13 -18.67 4.15
CA PHE A 413 11.47 -18.08 5.44
C PHE A 413 12.93 -18.35 5.86
N THR A 414 13.78 -18.82 4.94
CA THR A 414 15.21 -18.97 5.23
C THR A 414 15.81 -17.59 5.49
N LEU A 415 16.63 -17.48 6.53
CA LEU A 415 17.23 -16.23 6.95
C LEU A 415 18.76 -16.36 7.00
N ASN A 416 19.45 -15.35 6.52
CA ASN A 416 20.89 -15.24 6.61
C ASN A 416 21.30 -14.57 7.96
N GLU A 417 22.31 -15.12 8.63
CA GLU A 417 22.79 -14.60 9.92
C GLU A 417 23.40 -13.19 9.79
N GLU A 418 24.14 -12.93 8.72
CA GLU A 418 24.77 -11.64 8.44
C GLU A 418 23.71 -10.54 8.22
N LEU A 419 22.61 -10.85 7.53
CA LEU A 419 21.45 -9.94 7.45
C LEU A 419 20.93 -9.57 8.85
N THR A 420 20.81 -10.55 9.74
CA THR A 420 20.34 -10.33 11.12
C THR A 420 21.31 -9.45 11.91
N HIS A 421 22.61 -9.70 11.78
CA HIS A 421 23.64 -8.88 12.42
C HIS A 421 23.57 -7.43 11.93
N ARG A 422 23.47 -7.21 10.62
CA ARG A 422 23.38 -5.88 10.01
C ARG A 422 22.10 -5.14 10.40
N PHE A 423 20.97 -5.84 10.44
CA PHE A 423 19.70 -5.28 10.91
C PHE A 423 19.77 -4.83 12.38
N ASN A 424 20.32 -5.67 13.26
CA ASN A 424 20.49 -5.32 14.67
C ASN A 424 21.52 -4.20 14.87
N ALA A 425 22.57 -4.14 14.04
CA ALA A 425 23.51 -3.03 14.02
C ALA A 425 22.84 -1.71 13.61
N TRP A 426 21.90 -1.74 12.64
CA TRP A 426 21.07 -0.57 12.35
C TRP A 426 20.29 -0.11 13.58
N ARG A 427 19.64 -1.04 14.30
CA ARG A 427 18.92 -0.70 15.55
C ARG A 427 19.81 -0.04 16.60
N SER A 428 21.00 -0.58 16.87
CA SER A 428 21.89 0.01 17.87
C SER A 428 22.51 1.32 17.39
N ALA A 429 22.94 1.38 16.14
CA ALA A 429 23.64 2.53 15.59
C ALA A 429 22.71 3.74 15.36
N THR A 430 21.50 3.54 14.83
CA THR A 430 20.62 4.65 14.43
C THR A 430 19.55 5.00 15.44
N LEU A 431 19.12 4.05 16.28
CA LEU A 431 18.05 4.25 17.27
C LEU A 431 18.54 4.28 18.72
N GLY A 432 19.83 4.04 18.96
CA GLY A 432 20.41 4.02 20.31
C GLY A 432 19.87 2.90 21.21
N LEU A 433 19.27 1.86 20.61
CA LEU A 433 18.72 0.71 21.34
C LEU A 433 19.85 -0.22 21.79
N SER A 434 19.76 -0.71 23.03
CA SER A 434 20.75 -1.63 23.58
C SER A 434 20.89 -2.90 22.73
N GLU A 435 22.14 -3.35 22.54
CA GLU A 435 22.49 -4.65 22.00
C GLU A 435 22.18 -5.75 23.03
N ALA A 436 20.89 -5.95 23.38
CA ALA A 436 20.54 -7.20 24.05
C ALA A 436 20.93 -8.35 23.12
N THR A 437 21.52 -9.42 23.69
CA THR A 437 22.06 -10.51 22.89
C THR A 437 20.95 -11.12 22.04
N PRO A 438 21.13 -11.36 20.73
CA PRO A 438 20.10 -12.00 19.89
C PRO A 438 19.59 -13.35 20.43
N ALA A 439 20.36 -14.00 21.31
CA ALA A 439 19.99 -15.23 22.02
C ALA A 439 19.02 -15.04 23.20
N GLU A 440 18.86 -13.82 23.73
CA GLU A 440 18.13 -13.56 24.99
C GLU A 440 16.69 -13.05 24.77
N SER A 441 16.33 -12.56 23.58
CA SER A 441 15.01 -11.99 23.30
C SER A 441 14.23 -12.79 22.26
N SER A 442 13.21 -13.52 22.70
CA SER A 442 12.22 -14.17 21.82
C SER A 442 11.05 -13.25 21.46
N SER A 443 11.00 -12.02 21.99
CA SER A 443 9.84 -11.14 21.82
C SER A 443 9.83 -10.51 20.44
N HIS A 444 8.69 -10.62 19.74
CA HIS A 444 8.38 -9.92 18.50
C HIS A 444 7.64 -8.59 18.76
N GLU A 445 7.41 -8.22 20.02
CA GLU A 445 6.69 -6.99 20.34
C GLU A 445 7.58 -5.76 20.10
N PRO A 446 7.14 -4.80 19.29
CA PRO A 446 7.92 -3.63 18.93
C PRO A 446 8.04 -2.69 20.14
N GLN A 447 9.13 -1.93 20.16
CA GLN A 447 9.47 -1.01 21.24
C GLN A 447 8.99 0.39 20.89
N GLN A 448 8.47 1.13 21.86
CA GLN A 448 8.03 2.49 21.65
C GLN A 448 9.25 3.42 21.58
N ALA A 449 9.35 4.25 20.52
CA ALA A 449 10.57 4.97 20.19
C ALA A 449 10.75 6.32 20.93
N GLY A 450 9.73 6.79 21.65
CA GLY A 450 9.78 8.11 22.33
C GLY A 450 9.65 9.33 21.40
N GLN A 451 9.54 9.10 20.09
CA GLN A 451 9.43 10.11 19.03
C GLN A 451 8.25 9.80 18.11
N ASP A 452 7.74 10.83 17.43
CA ASP A 452 6.76 10.66 16.36
C ASP A 452 7.40 10.05 15.09
N LEU A 453 6.57 9.50 14.21
CA LEU A 453 7.02 8.82 12.99
C LEU A 453 7.79 9.75 12.06
N ASP A 454 7.36 11.00 11.90
CA ASP A 454 7.94 11.95 10.96
C ASP A 454 9.39 12.29 11.35
N THR A 455 9.62 12.51 12.63
CA THR A 455 10.95 12.74 13.21
C THR A 455 11.85 11.52 13.01
N LEU A 456 11.36 10.32 13.32
CA LEU A 456 12.16 9.09 13.15
C LEU A 456 12.53 8.85 11.67
N MET A 457 11.58 9.03 10.76
CA MET A 457 11.84 8.89 9.32
C MET A 457 12.88 9.91 8.84
N ALA A 458 12.82 11.16 9.28
CA ALA A 458 13.80 12.17 8.95
C ALA A 458 15.21 11.79 9.43
N GLU A 459 15.34 11.32 10.68
CA GLU A 459 16.62 10.87 11.25
C GLU A 459 17.18 9.64 10.51
N GLN A 460 16.34 8.65 10.19
CA GLN A 460 16.77 7.47 9.42
C GLN A 460 17.20 7.85 8.01
N LEU A 461 16.48 8.77 7.37
CA LEU A 461 16.86 9.25 6.05
C LEU A 461 18.20 9.99 6.08
N ALA A 462 18.51 10.75 7.13
CA ALA A 462 19.81 11.39 7.28
C ALA A 462 20.98 10.38 7.31
N TRP A 463 20.79 9.19 7.90
CA TRP A 463 21.78 8.11 7.86
C TRP A 463 22.03 7.62 6.43
N LEU A 464 20.97 7.36 5.66
CA LEU A 464 21.11 6.96 4.27
C LEU A 464 21.71 8.10 3.41
N THR A 465 21.37 9.36 3.67
CA THR A 465 21.98 10.51 3.00
C THR A 465 23.48 10.58 3.29
N GLY A 466 23.91 10.33 4.53
CA GLY A 466 25.33 10.23 4.88
C GLY A 466 26.06 9.14 4.09
N TRP A 467 25.43 7.97 3.93
CA TRP A 467 25.93 6.90 3.06
C TRP A 467 26.01 7.35 1.59
N ARG A 468 24.97 8.02 1.07
CA ARG A 468 24.94 8.52 -0.32
C ARG A 468 25.97 9.61 -0.58
N ILE A 469 26.29 10.49 0.36
CA ILE A 469 27.36 11.50 0.20
C ILE A 469 28.68 10.83 -0.17
N GLU A 470 29.00 9.72 0.49
CA GLU A 470 30.28 9.04 0.33
C GLU A 470 30.27 8.03 -0.81
N ARG A 471 29.20 7.23 -0.90
CA ARG A 471 29.04 6.27 -1.98
C ARG A 471 28.77 6.95 -3.29
N PHE A 472 27.79 7.83 -3.37
CA PHE A 472 27.35 8.46 -4.61
C PHE A 472 28.09 9.76 -4.93
N ALA A 473 27.95 10.81 -4.12
CA ALA A 473 28.50 12.13 -4.49
C ALA A 473 30.04 12.15 -4.59
N ARG A 474 30.73 11.33 -3.79
CA ARG A 474 32.20 11.18 -3.85
C ARG A 474 32.66 9.98 -4.68
N GLY A 475 31.73 9.26 -5.31
CA GLY A 475 32.02 8.22 -6.28
C GLY A 475 32.60 6.91 -5.74
N SER A 476 32.62 6.69 -4.42
CA SER A 476 33.23 5.45 -3.86
C SER A 476 32.45 4.18 -4.23
N TYR A 477 31.17 4.30 -4.62
CA TYR A 477 30.32 3.20 -5.10
C TYR A 477 30.97 2.41 -6.25
N ALA A 478 31.71 3.08 -7.14
CA ALA A 478 32.27 2.45 -8.34
C ALA A 478 33.27 1.32 -8.04
N SER A 479 33.82 1.30 -6.83
CA SER A 479 34.77 0.29 -6.36
C SER A 479 34.15 -0.77 -5.45
N ARG A 480 32.82 -0.76 -5.26
CA ARG A 480 32.13 -1.67 -4.33
C ARG A 480 31.54 -2.87 -5.05
N PRO A 481 31.46 -4.05 -4.39
CA PRO A 481 30.86 -5.25 -4.96
C PRO A 481 29.43 -5.05 -5.46
N PHE A 482 28.57 -4.36 -4.69
CA PHE A 482 27.17 -4.14 -5.11
C PHE A 482 27.04 -3.41 -6.45
N TYR A 483 28.01 -2.58 -6.84
CA TYR A 483 28.03 -1.95 -8.16
C TYR A 483 28.74 -2.82 -9.20
N GLY A 484 29.91 -3.36 -8.86
CA GLY A 484 30.73 -4.16 -9.80
C GLY A 484 30.05 -5.45 -10.26
N GLU A 485 29.24 -6.05 -9.39
CA GLU A 485 28.52 -7.31 -9.62
C GLU A 485 27.04 -7.11 -9.97
N ALA A 486 26.55 -5.87 -10.00
CA ALA A 486 25.18 -5.57 -10.42
C ALA A 486 24.92 -6.01 -11.86
N ARG A 487 23.75 -6.59 -12.11
CA ARG A 487 23.39 -7.15 -13.41
C ARG A 487 23.06 -6.04 -14.41
N GLN A 488 23.49 -6.20 -15.65
CA GLN A 488 23.11 -5.30 -16.74
C GLN A 488 22.95 -6.13 -18.00
N THR A 489 21.78 -6.08 -18.60
CA THR A 489 21.51 -6.71 -19.91
C THR A 489 22.26 -5.96 -21.01
N SER A 490 22.97 -6.70 -21.85
CA SER A 490 23.60 -6.20 -23.08
C SER A 490 22.54 -5.84 -24.13
N ALA A 491 22.91 -5.00 -25.11
CA ALA A 491 22.00 -4.63 -26.20
C ALA A 491 21.49 -5.87 -26.97
N GLU A 492 22.35 -6.89 -27.14
CA GLU A 492 21.99 -8.14 -27.81
C GLU A 492 20.98 -8.96 -26.99
N GLU A 493 21.21 -9.14 -25.69
CA GLU A 493 20.26 -9.80 -24.79
C GLU A 493 18.91 -9.07 -24.78
N GLN A 494 18.92 -7.72 -24.77
CA GLN A 494 17.67 -6.96 -24.80
C GLN A 494 16.87 -7.17 -26.08
N VAL A 495 17.53 -7.31 -27.23
CA VAL A 495 16.84 -7.65 -28.49
C VAL A 495 16.27 -9.07 -28.42
N GLN A 496 17.07 -10.04 -27.98
CA GLN A 496 16.64 -11.44 -27.86
C GLN A 496 15.46 -11.61 -26.90
N GLU A 497 15.51 -10.98 -25.72
CA GLU A 497 14.45 -11.06 -24.72
C GLU A 497 13.15 -10.39 -25.22
N ARG A 498 13.24 -9.27 -25.95
CA ARG A 498 12.08 -8.62 -26.60
C ARG A 498 11.46 -9.50 -27.69
N GLU A 499 12.27 -10.10 -28.56
CA GLU A 499 11.79 -11.00 -29.61
C GLU A 499 11.14 -12.26 -29.01
N ALA A 500 11.73 -12.83 -27.96
CA ALA A 500 11.16 -13.96 -27.24
C ALA A 500 9.83 -13.61 -26.54
N LEU A 501 9.70 -12.41 -25.97
CA LEU A 501 8.43 -11.94 -25.42
C LEU A 501 7.39 -11.72 -26.53
N ALA A 502 7.78 -11.11 -27.65
CA ALA A 502 6.89 -10.89 -28.78
C ALA A 502 6.35 -12.20 -29.36
N ALA A 503 7.20 -13.22 -29.54
CA ALA A 503 6.81 -14.54 -30.00
C ALA A 503 5.81 -15.21 -29.04
N ARG A 504 6.05 -15.14 -27.72
CA ARG A 504 5.13 -15.67 -26.69
C ARG A 504 3.80 -14.93 -26.68
N ARG A 505 3.80 -13.59 -26.82
CA ARG A 505 2.58 -12.77 -26.93
C ARG A 505 1.78 -13.12 -28.19
N ASP A 506 2.44 -13.36 -29.32
CA ASP A 506 1.79 -13.80 -30.55
C ASP A 506 1.17 -15.20 -30.42
N GLU A 507 1.85 -16.13 -29.73
CA GLU A 507 1.31 -17.45 -29.41
C GLU A 507 0.08 -17.34 -28.50
N LEU A 508 0.15 -16.51 -27.46
CA LEU A 508 -0.95 -16.25 -26.54
C LEU A 508 -2.15 -15.63 -27.28
N ARG A 509 -1.91 -14.69 -28.19
CA ARG A 509 -2.93 -14.09 -29.05
C ARG A 509 -3.62 -15.13 -29.94
N LYS A 510 -2.86 -16.04 -30.55
CA LYS A 510 -3.43 -17.16 -31.34
C LYS A 510 -4.25 -18.10 -30.48
N LYS A 511 -3.78 -18.44 -29.28
CA LYS A 511 -4.52 -19.26 -28.30
C LYS A 511 -5.83 -18.57 -27.88
N ARG A 512 -5.81 -17.27 -27.60
CA ARG A 512 -7.01 -16.47 -27.30
C ARG A 512 -8.00 -16.44 -28.48
N GLN A 513 -7.51 -16.32 -29.71
CA GLN A 513 -8.35 -16.38 -30.90
C GLN A 513 -9.02 -17.75 -31.06
N ALA A 514 -8.26 -18.84 -30.87
CA ALA A 514 -8.78 -20.20 -30.92
C ALA A 514 -9.80 -20.50 -29.80
N ALA A 515 -9.63 -19.86 -28.63
CA ALA A 515 -10.53 -19.99 -27.49
C ALA A 515 -11.74 -19.05 -27.52
N ARG A 516 -11.93 -18.24 -28.58
CA ARG A 516 -13.06 -17.31 -28.68
C ARG A 516 -14.39 -18.05 -28.55
N GLY A 517 -15.19 -17.63 -27.57
CA GLY A 517 -16.49 -18.25 -27.27
C GLY A 517 -16.44 -19.35 -26.21
N ASN A 518 -15.26 -19.73 -25.72
CA ASN A 518 -15.11 -20.61 -24.56
C ASN A 518 -14.84 -19.78 -23.29
N PRO A 519 -15.84 -19.61 -22.39
CA PRO A 519 -15.70 -18.79 -21.19
C PRO A 519 -14.76 -19.40 -20.12
N ASP A 520 -14.38 -20.68 -20.26
CA ASP A 520 -13.55 -21.39 -19.29
C ASP A 520 -12.04 -21.20 -19.54
N VAL A 521 -11.66 -20.70 -20.72
CA VAL A 521 -10.24 -20.48 -21.07
C VAL A 521 -9.88 -19.01 -20.83
N ARG A 522 -9.24 -18.75 -19.68
CA ARG A 522 -8.77 -17.41 -19.28
C ARG A 522 -7.26 -17.31 -19.40
N LEU A 523 -6.80 -16.85 -20.55
CA LEU A 523 -5.39 -16.67 -20.84
C LEU A 523 -4.93 -15.28 -20.40
N VAL A 524 -3.99 -15.27 -19.46
CA VAL A 524 -3.41 -14.08 -18.84
C VAL A 524 -2.16 -13.63 -19.62
N ASP A 525 -1.98 -12.33 -19.82
CA ASP A 525 -0.77 -11.78 -20.44
C ASP A 525 0.45 -11.89 -19.53
N GLU A 526 1.64 -11.78 -20.13
CA GLU A 526 2.89 -11.59 -19.40
C GLU A 526 3.20 -10.10 -19.20
N PRO A 527 3.94 -9.72 -18.15
CA PRO A 527 4.39 -8.35 -17.93
C PRO A 527 5.10 -7.77 -19.15
N ASP A 528 5.12 -6.44 -19.22
CA ASP A 528 5.94 -5.76 -20.20
C ASP A 528 7.43 -6.05 -19.99
N TYR A 529 8.17 -6.06 -21.10
CA TYR A 529 9.60 -6.26 -21.05
C TYR A 529 10.27 -5.09 -20.34
N GLU A 530 10.87 -5.38 -19.18
CA GLU A 530 11.73 -4.45 -18.47
C GLU A 530 13.18 -4.95 -18.50
N PRO A 531 14.12 -4.22 -19.15
CA PRO A 531 15.52 -4.61 -19.15
C PRO A 531 16.14 -4.47 -17.76
N VAL A 532 17.00 -5.41 -17.37
CA VAL A 532 17.81 -5.26 -16.15
C VAL A 532 18.92 -4.27 -16.44
N LEU A 533 18.86 -3.09 -15.82
CA LEU A 533 19.76 -1.96 -16.05
C LEU A 533 20.46 -1.49 -14.76
N ASP A 534 20.70 -2.39 -13.80
CA ASP A 534 21.10 -2.02 -12.44
C ASP A 534 22.37 -1.15 -12.39
N ARG A 535 23.41 -1.48 -13.17
CA ARG A 535 24.65 -0.67 -13.21
C ARG A 535 24.41 0.72 -13.77
N GLN A 536 23.63 0.83 -14.84
CA GLN A 536 23.24 2.11 -15.40
C GLN A 536 22.42 2.92 -14.39
N GLN A 537 21.43 2.29 -13.76
CA GLN A 537 20.55 2.91 -12.79
C GLN A 537 21.32 3.40 -11.55
N ILE A 538 22.19 2.59 -10.96
CA ILE A 538 23.01 3.02 -9.82
C ILE A 538 23.91 4.20 -10.20
N ARG A 539 24.57 4.15 -11.37
CA ARG A 539 25.44 5.25 -11.83
C ARG A 539 24.66 6.55 -12.02
N GLU A 540 23.54 6.50 -12.72
CA GLU A 540 22.69 7.67 -12.93
C GLU A 540 22.14 8.20 -11.59
N ALA A 541 21.83 7.31 -10.63
CA ALA A 541 21.36 7.71 -9.30
C ALA A 541 22.45 8.42 -8.53
N ALA A 542 23.69 7.94 -8.64
CA ALA A 542 24.84 8.59 -8.06
C ALA A 542 25.08 9.99 -8.65
N THR A 543 25.00 10.12 -9.98
CA THR A 543 25.14 11.42 -10.66
C THR A 543 24.04 12.40 -10.26
N GLU A 544 22.78 11.94 -10.18
CA GLU A 544 21.67 12.78 -9.73
C GLU A 544 21.86 13.25 -8.27
N PHE A 545 22.23 12.33 -7.38
CA PHE A 545 22.51 12.67 -5.99
C PHE A 545 23.67 13.67 -5.87
N GLU A 546 24.75 13.49 -6.64
CA GLU A 546 25.89 14.42 -6.68
C GLU A 546 25.45 15.83 -7.12
N HIS A 547 24.65 15.92 -8.19
CA HIS A 547 24.14 17.20 -8.67
C HIS A 547 23.26 17.90 -7.65
N ASP A 548 22.34 17.16 -7.01
CA ASP A 548 21.48 17.68 -5.96
C ASP A 548 22.31 18.17 -4.77
N TYR A 549 23.28 17.36 -4.31
CA TYR A 549 24.16 17.70 -3.18
C TYR A 549 25.04 18.93 -3.43
N THR A 550 25.58 19.06 -4.65
CA THR A 550 26.47 20.16 -5.07
C THR A 550 25.73 21.41 -5.54
N GLU A 551 24.39 21.42 -5.46
CA GLU A 551 23.53 22.54 -5.87
C GLU A 551 23.74 22.96 -7.34
N ARG A 552 24.15 22.00 -8.19
CA ARG A 552 24.27 22.23 -9.64
C ARG A 552 22.88 22.15 -10.26
N TRP A 553 22.39 23.28 -10.74
CA TRP A 553 21.12 23.36 -11.46
C TRP A 553 21.11 22.40 -12.65
N ARG A 554 20.07 21.57 -12.71
CA ARG A 554 19.81 20.73 -13.88
C ARG A 554 19.36 21.63 -15.03
N GLU A 555 20.21 21.87 -16.02
CA GLU A 555 19.74 22.39 -17.31
C GLU A 555 18.87 21.31 -17.96
N GLN A 556 17.56 21.55 -18.04
CA GLN A 556 16.65 20.69 -18.77
C GLN A 556 16.88 20.91 -20.28
N THR A 557 17.86 20.23 -20.86
CA THR A 557 18.27 20.39 -22.27
C THR A 557 17.35 19.65 -23.27
N GLY A 558 16.16 19.25 -22.86
CA GLY A 558 15.15 18.66 -23.74
C GLY A 558 14.00 19.64 -23.99
N LEU A 559 13.61 19.83 -25.25
CA LEU A 559 12.36 20.49 -25.65
C LEU A 559 11.09 19.81 -25.08
N GLY A 560 11.23 18.73 -24.31
CA GLY A 560 10.20 18.12 -23.47
C GLY A 560 9.99 18.78 -22.11
N GLY A 561 10.40 20.05 -21.95
CA GLY A 561 9.94 20.89 -20.85
C GLY A 561 8.44 21.15 -21.02
N PHE A 562 7.62 20.27 -20.43
CA PHE A 562 6.18 20.41 -20.30
C PHE A 562 5.42 20.73 -21.60
N LEU A 563 5.41 19.79 -22.55
CA LEU A 563 4.18 19.59 -23.32
C LEU A 563 3.25 18.76 -22.45
N LEU A 564 2.52 19.43 -21.56
CA LEU A 564 1.19 18.93 -21.20
C LEU A 564 0.39 19.00 -22.49
N ASP A 565 0.46 17.94 -23.29
CA ASP A 565 -0.67 17.58 -24.15
C ASP A 565 -1.74 16.98 -23.22
N VAL A 566 -2.17 17.81 -22.28
CA VAL A 566 -3.31 17.54 -21.43
C VAL A 566 -4.51 17.86 -22.28
N LEU A 567 -4.96 16.82 -22.98
CA LEU A 567 -6.35 16.45 -22.86
C LEU A 567 -6.68 16.50 -21.37
N VAL A 568 -7.22 17.64 -20.94
CA VAL A 568 -7.73 17.96 -19.61
C VAL A 568 -8.58 16.79 -19.12
N GLY A 569 -7.94 15.87 -18.42
CA GLY A 569 -8.54 14.74 -17.74
C GLY A 569 -8.12 14.80 -16.28
N ASP A 570 -9.10 14.71 -15.38
CA ASP A 570 -9.10 13.87 -14.19
C ASP A 570 -7.75 13.72 -13.44
N THR A 571 -7.10 14.84 -13.09
CA THR A 571 -5.77 14.90 -12.46
C THR A 571 -5.80 15.72 -11.17
N VAL A 572 -4.97 15.37 -10.18
CA VAL A 572 -4.68 16.23 -9.03
C VAL A 572 -3.20 16.48 -8.93
N LEU A 573 -2.76 17.74 -9.03
CA LEU A 573 -1.36 18.16 -8.94
C LEU A 573 -1.15 18.93 -7.66
N LEU A 574 -0.15 18.55 -6.85
CA LEU A 574 0.20 19.24 -5.62
C LEU A 574 1.62 19.82 -5.73
N LEU A 575 1.80 21.09 -5.36
CA LEU A 575 3.12 21.69 -5.22
C LEU A 575 3.48 21.76 -3.74
N ASN A 576 4.68 21.31 -3.39
CA ASN A 576 5.23 21.49 -2.06
C ASN A 576 5.68 22.96 -1.90
N ASP A 577 5.40 23.52 -0.73
CA ASP A 577 5.65 24.93 -0.40
C ASP A 577 7.12 25.22 -0.03
N ASP A 578 7.39 26.45 0.42
CA ASP A 578 8.67 27.04 0.88
C ASP A 578 9.54 26.17 1.84
N ASP A 579 9.01 25.07 2.39
CA ASP A 579 9.77 24.12 3.22
C ASP A 579 10.79 23.29 2.41
N GLU A 580 10.73 23.23 1.07
CA GLU A 580 11.68 22.47 0.24
C GLU A 580 13.15 22.85 0.50
N LEU A 581 13.45 24.15 0.62
CA LEU A 581 14.81 24.61 0.91
C LEU A 581 15.24 24.25 2.34
N ALA A 582 14.33 24.33 3.30
CA ALA A 582 14.59 23.97 4.69
C ALA A 582 14.83 22.46 4.83
N GLU A 583 14.04 21.62 4.15
CA GLU A 583 14.26 20.17 4.08
C GLU A 583 15.63 19.87 3.47
N PHE A 584 15.96 20.50 2.34
CA PHE A 584 17.26 20.35 1.68
C PHE A 584 18.41 20.69 2.62
N GLN A 585 18.39 21.90 3.19
CA GLN A 585 19.47 22.39 4.07
C GLN A 585 19.63 21.49 5.29
N ARG A 586 18.52 21.07 5.90
CA ARG A 586 18.52 20.18 7.07
C ARG A 586 19.09 18.81 6.72
N LEU A 587 18.58 18.17 5.67
CA LEU A 587 19.01 16.83 5.29
C LEU A 587 20.47 16.82 4.81
N LYS A 588 20.91 17.89 4.13
CA LYS A 588 22.32 18.08 3.76
C LYS A 588 23.21 18.19 5.00
N ALA A 589 22.87 19.07 5.95
CA ALA A 589 23.66 19.27 7.16
C ALA A 589 23.71 18.01 8.03
N GLU A 590 22.57 17.35 8.25
CA GLU A 590 22.48 16.12 9.03
C GLU A 590 23.19 14.95 8.30
N GLY A 591 22.99 14.83 6.99
CA GLY A 591 23.68 13.84 6.16
C GLY A 591 25.20 13.99 6.19
N GLU A 592 25.73 15.21 6.12
CA GLU A 592 27.17 15.46 6.27
C GLU A 592 27.70 15.10 7.66
N ALA A 593 26.90 15.33 8.71
CA ALA A 593 27.23 14.87 10.04
C ALA A 593 27.30 13.34 10.11
N ARG A 594 26.31 12.64 9.53
CA ARG A 594 26.29 11.17 9.49
C ARG A 594 27.40 10.59 8.63
N ALA A 595 27.76 11.23 7.52
CA ALA A 595 28.89 10.83 6.69
C ALA A 595 30.20 10.78 7.50
N ARG A 596 30.45 11.80 8.35
CA ARG A 596 31.62 11.84 9.25
C ARG A 596 31.60 10.76 10.34
N GLU A 597 30.43 10.22 10.68
CA GLU A 597 30.31 9.10 11.62
C GLU A 597 30.50 7.74 10.94
N LEU A 598 30.06 7.63 9.68
CA LEU A 598 30.13 6.39 8.90
C LEU A 598 31.51 6.19 8.25
N PHE A 599 32.21 7.28 7.90
CA PHE A 599 33.46 7.25 7.17
C PHE A 599 34.50 8.18 7.82
N ALA A 600 35.71 7.66 7.98
CA ALA A 600 36.86 8.41 8.45
C ALA A 600 37.61 9.03 7.26
N GLU A 601 38.17 10.23 7.43
CA GLU A 601 39.02 10.90 6.44
C GLU A 601 40.48 10.93 6.93
N PRO A 602 41.22 9.80 6.88
CA PRO A 602 42.60 9.76 7.35
C PRO A 602 43.52 10.69 6.56
N PHE A 603 43.19 10.95 5.28
CA PHE A 603 43.89 11.91 4.42
C PHE A 603 42.86 12.74 3.66
N LYS A 604 43.19 14.02 3.42
CA LYS A 604 42.30 14.94 2.71
C LYS A 604 41.83 14.35 1.38
N GLY A 605 40.51 14.17 1.24
CA GLY A 605 39.85 13.62 0.05
C GLY A 605 39.89 12.09 -0.07
N ARG A 606 40.36 11.36 0.96
CA ARG A 606 40.39 9.90 0.99
C ARG A 606 39.58 9.40 2.19
N PHE A 607 38.42 8.83 1.90
CA PHE A 607 37.48 8.33 2.91
C PHE A 607 37.58 6.81 3.03
N GLU A 608 37.70 6.34 4.26
CA GLU A 608 37.74 4.94 4.63
C GLU A 608 36.58 4.63 5.59
N LEU A 609 36.20 3.36 5.71
CA LEU A 609 35.14 2.96 6.62
C LEU A 609 35.56 3.26 8.07
N THR A 610 34.62 3.69 8.91
CA THR A 610 34.89 3.85 10.34
C THR A 610 35.24 2.53 11.02
N ASP A 611 36.09 2.58 12.05
CA ASP A 611 36.46 1.42 12.88
C ASP A 611 35.34 1.00 13.84
N HIS A 612 34.25 1.77 13.97
CA HIS A 612 33.14 1.44 14.87
C HIS A 612 32.30 0.27 14.31
N PRO A 613 32.23 -0.90 14.99
CA PRO A 613 31.62 -2.11 14.41
C PRO A 613 30.16 -1.94 13.97
N ALA A 614 29.30 -1.35 14.80
CA ALA A 614 27.89 -1.14 14.44
C ALA A 614 27.71 -0.19 13.25
N ARG A 615 28.59 0.81 13.09
CA ARG A 615 28.55 1.76 11.96
C ARG A 615 29.09 1.11 10.68
N ALA A 616 30.13 0.29 10.80
CA ALA A 616 30.64 -0.52 9.69
C ALA A 616 29.56 -1.49 9.17
N ALA A 617 28.86 -2.19 10.08
CA ALA A 617 27.75 -3.06 9.73
C ALA A 617 26.54 -2.30 9.15
N LEU A 618 26.26 -1.08 9.62
CA LEU A 618 25.25 -0.20 9.01
C LEU A 618 25.61 0.19 7.57
N VAL A 619 26.87 0.52 7.28
CA VAL A 619 27.31 0.76 5.89
C VAL A 619 27.17 -0.49 5.04
N ALA A 620 27.48 -1.68 5.58
CA ALA A 620 27.29 -2.94 4.87
C ALA A 620 25.80 -3.23 4.59
N LEU A 621 24.90 -2.90 5.53
CA LEU A 621 23.46 -2.98 5.32
C LEU A 621 23.02 -2.11 4.13
N PHE A 622 23.50 -0.87 4.06
CA PHE A 622 23.20 0.01 2.93
C PHE A 622 23.82 -0.46 1.61
N ASP A 623 25.06 -0.96 1.65
CA ASP A 623 25.77 -1.47 0.48
C ASP A 623 25.09 -2.72 -0.10
N ASP A 624 24.63 -3.66 0.73
CA ASP A 624 24.24 -5.00 0.24
C ASP A 624 22.76 -5.36 0.45
N GLN A 625 21.99 -4.62 1.26
CA GLN A 625 20.59 -4.97 1.57
C GLN A 625 19.58 -3.88 1.23
N VAL A 626 19.90 -2.59 1.41
CA VAL A 626 18.97 -1.50 1.10
C VAL A 626 19.00 -1.17 -0.39
N HIS A 627 17.84 -1.28 -1.04
CA HIS A 627 17.65 -0.88 -2.43
C HIS A 627 17.47 0.64 -2.56
N ASP A 628 17.69 1.16 -3.77
CA ASP A 628 17.33 2.53 -4.13
C ASP A 628 16.14 2.53 -5.10
N SER A 629 14.94 2.74 -4.55
CA SER A 629 13.70 2.71 -5.31
C SER A 629 13.58 3.86 -6.33
N ARG A 630 14.29 4.97 -6.13
CA ARG A 630 14.34 6.10 -7.07
C ARG A 630 15.19 5.78 -8.29
N ALA A 631 16.19 4.92 -8.16
CA ALA A 631 17.01 4.48 -9.28
C ALA A 631 16.22 3.63 -10.31
N TRP A 632 15.17 2.92 -9.84
CA TRP A 632 14.42 1.92 -10.62
C TRP A 632 13.07 2.42 -11.18
N PHE A 633 12.28 3.16 -10.40
CA PHE A 633 10.85 3.40 -10.71
C PHE A 633 10.59 4.09 -12.07
N LEU A 634 9.80 3.44 -12.93
CA LEU A 634 9.36 3.88 -14.28
C LEU A 634 10.49 4.29 -15.25
N HIS A 635 11.74 3.93 -14.95
CA HIS A 635 12.91 4.31 -15.74
C HIS A 635 12.81 3.81 -17.19
N SER A 636 12.38 2.57 -17.37
CA SER A 636 12.17 1.95 -18.69
C SER A 636 10.95 2.48 -19.44
N THR A 637 9.89 2.88 -18.72
CA THR A 637 8.60 3.29 -19.28
C THR A 637 8.57 4.75 -19.72
N ILE A 638 9.21 5.64 -18.95
CA ILE A 638 9.18 7.10 -19.18
C ILE A 638 10.48 7.58 -19.86
N GLY A 639 11.54 6.75 -19.90
CA GLY A 639 12.85 7.14 -20.43
C GLY A 639 13.54 8.24 -19.61
N ALA A 640 12.97 8.59 -18.46
CA ALA A 640 13.46 9.55 -17.49
C ALA A 640 12.99 9.13 -16.09
N ARG A 641 13.69 9.59 -15.05
CA ARG A 641 13.26 9.42 -13.65
C ARG A 641 12.26 10.48 -13.25
N GLU A 642 11.58 10.25 -12.11
CA GLU A 642 10.57 11.14 -11.54
C GLU A 642 10.97 12.62 -11.64
N MET A 643 10.33 13.34 -12.57
CA MET A 643 10.65 14.74 -12.84
C MET A 643 10.33 15.59 -11.59
N TRP A 644 11.28 16.44 -11.19
CA TRP A 644 11.26 17.25 -9.94
C TRP A 644 11.39 16.49 -8.62
N GLY A 645 11.50 15.15 -8.63
CA GLY A 645 11.98 14.43 -7.46
C GLY A 645 13.47 14.70 -7.27
N ASP A 646 13.89 15.05 -6.05
CA ASP A 646 15.31 15.07 -5.65
C ASP A 646 15.51 14.20 -4.39
N TYR A 647 16.77 13.83 -4.11
CA TYR A 647 17.10 13.00 -2.94
C TYR A 647 17.04 13.76 -1.61
N PHE A 648 16.77 15.06 -1.63
CA PHE A 648 16.85 15.96 -0.49
C PHE A 648 15.48 16.43 0.01
N ARG A 649 14.45 15.59 -0.22
CA ARG A 649 13.08 15.75 0.30
C ARG A 649 12.73 14.63 1.26
N TYR A 650 11.98 14.96 2.30
CA TYR A 650 11.34 13.94 3.14
C TYR A 650 10.20 13.25 2.39
N ARG A 651 9.85 12.03 2.80
CA ARG A 651 8.63 11.37 2.30
C ARG A 651 7.40 12.15 2.72
N MET A 652 6.43 12.28 1.81
CA MET A 652 5.10 12.80 2.16
C MET A 652 4.34 11.73 2.96
N VAL A 653 3.74 12.13 4.08
CA VAL A 653 2.97 11.26 4.96
C VAL A 653 1.58 11.85 5.15
N TYR A 654 0.55 11.05 4.85
CA TYR A 654 -0.85 11.33 5.13
C TYR A 654 -1.27 10.71 6.47
N PHE A 655 -2.13 11.39 7.22
CA PHE A 655 -2.78 10.89 8.43
C PHE A 655 -4.20 11.45 8.50
N GLY A 656 -5.17 10.64 8.05
CA GLY A 656 -6.52 11.12 7.77
C GLY A 656 -6.51 12.10 6.59
N THR A 657 -7.17 13.24 6.75
CA THR A 657 -7.19 14.33 5.75
C THR A 657 -5.99 15.27 5.83
N GLN A 658 -5.09 15.04 6.78
CA GLN A 658 -3.90 15.86 7.00
C GLN A 658 -2.62 15.25 6.42
N THR A 659 -1.63 16.11 6.18
CA THR A 659 -0.29 15.76 5.69
C THR A 659 0.80 16.34 6.59
N ASN A 660 1.96 15.69 6.62
CA ASN A 660 3.12 16.19 7.36
C ASN A 660 3.74 17.45 6.74
N LYS A 661 3.51 17.64 5.45
CA LYS A 661 3.98 18.78 4.65
C LYS A 661 2.84 19.71 4.26
N ARG A 662 3.14 21.00 4.07
CA ARG A 662 2.21 21.95 3.47
C ARG A 662 2.26 21.82 1.95
N VAL A 663 1.11 21.60 1.35
CA VAL A 663 0.97 21.44 -0.10
C VAL A 663 -0.08 22.39 -0.65
N THR A 664 0.16 22.87 -1.87
CA THR A 664 -0.76 23.72 -2.63
C THR A 664 -1.46 22.88 -3.70
N PRO A 665 -2.81 22.89 -3.76
CA PRO A 665 -3.55 22.23 -4.81
C PRO A 665 -3.47 23.01 -6.13
N VAL A 666 -2.86 22.44 -7.16
CA VAL A 666 -2.69 23.07 -8.48
C VAL A 666 -3.71 22.59 -9.50
N VAL A 667 -3.98 21.30 -9.53
CA VAL A 667 -5.07 20.71 -10.31
C VAL A 667 -5.89 19.87 -9.36
N ILE A 668 -7.21 19.92 -9.46
CA ILE A 668 -8.14 19.02 -8.77
C ILE A 668 -9.16 18.57 -9.82
N ALA A 669 -9.43 17.26 -9.89
CA ALA A 669 -10.47 16.74 -10.78
C ALA A 669 -10.29 17.14 -12.26
N GLY A 670 -9.03 17.20 -12.72
CA GLY A 670 -8.71 17.61 -14.08
C GLY A 670 -8.82 19.11 -14.34
N ARG A 671 -9.23 19.93 -13.36
CA ARG A 671 -9.34 21.38 -13.52
C ARG A 671 -8.20 22.07 -12.78
N VAL A 672 -7.56 23.03 -13.43
CA VAL A 672 -6.57 23.89 -12.79
C VAL A 672 -7.28 24.76 -11.74
N VAL A 673 -6.88 24.62 -10.48
CA VAL A 673 -7.54 25.27 -9.35
C VAL A 673 -7.38 26.78 -9.48
N GLY A 674 -8.50 27.49 -9.29
CA GLY A 674 -8.51 28.95 -9.34
C GLY A 674 -8.46 29.55 -10.75
N VAL A 675 -8.60 28.77 -11.83
CA VAL A 675 -8.65 29.28 -13.20
C VAL A 675 -9.98 28.94 -13.87
N ALA A 676 -10.57 29.88 -14.62
CA ALA A 676 -11.70 29.57 -15.50
C ALA A 676 -11.20 28.77 -16.70
N VAL A 677 -11.32 27.44 -16.64
CA VAL A 677 -10.94 26.55 -17.74
C VAL A 677 -11.86 26.80 -18.96
N LEU A 678 -11.27 27.03 -20.13
CA LEU A 678 -11.97 26.98 -21.42
C LEU A 678 -11.95 25.52 -21.89
N LEU A 679 -13.10 24.95 -22.21
CA LEU A 679 -13.21 23.59 -22.75
C LEU A 679 -12.25 23.40 -23.95
N GLY A 680 -11.32 22.45 -23.86
CA GLY A 680 -10.42 22.05 -24.95
C GLY A 680 -9.03 22.71 -24.99
N GLY A 681 -8.59 23.44 -23.95
CA GLY A 681 -7.24 24.03 -23.90
C GLY A 681 -6.18 23.13 -23.26
N ALA A 682 -4.96 23.13 -23.79
CA ALA A 682 -3.78 22.55 -23.15
C ALA A 682 -3.05 23.64 -22.32
N TYR A 683 -2.62 23.29 -21.10
CA TYR A 683 -2.07 24.23 -20.12
C TYR A 683 -0.73 23.76 -19.55
N ALA A 684 0.21 24.69 -19.37
CA ALA A 684 1.52 24.55 -18.77
C ALA A 684 1.59 25.16 -17.36
N ILE A 685 2.26 24.51 -16.40
CA ILE A 685 2.52 25.06 -15.07
C ILE A 685 4.00 25.40 -14.95
N ARG A 686 4.29 26.66 -14.59
CA ARG A 686 5.65 27.14 -14.38
C ARG A 686 5.80 27.66 -12.95
N LYS A 687 6.59 26.97 -12.12
CA LYS A 687 6.97 27.45 -10.78
C LYS A 687 7.88 28.68 -10.92
N HIS A 688 7.71 29.70 -10.08
CA HIS A 688 8.66 30.81 -10.00
C HIS A 688 9.91 30.35 -9.21
N GLY A 689 11.10 30.65 -9.73
CA GLY A 689 12.34 30.46 -8.97
C GLY A 689 12.46 31.52 -7.87
N TRP A 690 13.24 31.21 -6.84
CA TRP A 690 13.49 32.06 -5.65
C TRP A 690 13.98 33.49 -5.99
N THR A 691 14.51 33.74 -7.19
CA THR A 691 15.05 35.04 -7.61
C THR A 691 14.31 35.64 -8.81
N GLY A 692 13.40 36.59 -8.56
CA GLY A 692 12.82 37.53 -9.55
C GLY A 692 11.30 37.33 -9.73
N LEU A 693 10.41 38.30 -9.50
CA LEU A 693 10.47 39.71 -9.87
C LEU A 693 9.44 40.49 -9.03
N ALA A 694 9.84 41.64 -8.49
CA ALA A 694 8.93 42.64 -7.96
C ALA A 694 8.10 43.23 -9.12
N GLY A 695 6.77 43.09 -9.10
CA GLY A 695 5.91 43.82 -10.03
C GLY A 695 4.67 43.08 -10.52
N THR A 696 3.81 42.58 -9.64
CA THR A 696 2.34 42.53 -9.83
C THR A 696 1.71 42.06 -8.52
N LEU A 697 1.12 43.01 -7.77
CA LEU A 697 0.66 42.88 -6.39
C LEU A 697 -0.52 41.89 -6.14
N ALA A 698 -0.98 41.16 -7.17
CA ALA A 698 -1.99 40.11 -7.01
C ALA A 698 -1.49 38.70 -7.42
N ALA A 699 -0.37 38.60 -8.15
CA ALA A 699 0.20 37.33 -8.61
C ALA A 699 1.38 36.85 -7.76
N GLY A 700 1.95 37.71 -6.90
CA GLY A 700 3.12 37.39 -6.08
C GLY A 700 2.88 36.44 -4.91
N SER A 701 1.62 36.12 -4.56
CA SER A 701 1.28 35.19 -3.47
C SER A 701 1.14 33.73 -3.92
N ILE A 702 1.01 33.48 -5.23
CA ILE A 702 0.83 32.14 -5.80
C ILE A 702 2.13 31.79 -6.51
N GLY A 703 2.94 30.89 -5.92
CA GLY A 703 4.31 30.56 -6.35
C GLY A 703 4.47 29.91 -7.73
N TYR A 704 3.42 29.91 -8.56
CA TYR A 704 3.43 29.35 -9.92
C TYR A 704 2.50 30.12 -10.87
N GLN A 705 2.81 30.04 -12.17
CA GLN A 705 2.03 30.60 -13.26
C GLN A 705 1.43 29.49 -14.13
N VAL A 706 0.18 29.67 -14.53
CA VAL A 706 -0.51 28.82 -15.51
C VAL A 706 -0.36 29.47 -16.88
N ILE A 707 0.09 28.72 -17.88
CA ILE A 707 0.34 29.17 -19.26
C ILE A 707 -0.56 28.35 -20.18
N ASN A 708 -1.25 28.94 -21.14
CA ASN A 708 -1.92 28.15 -22.17
C ASN A 708 -0.89 27.74 -23.23
N THR A 709 -0.69 26.44 -23.46
CA THR A 709 0.39 25.93 -24.33
C THR A 709 0.17 26.25 -25.81
N VAL A 710 -1.08 26.39 -26.23
CA VAL A 710 -1.44 26.75 -27.62
C VAL A 710 -1.09 28.21 -27.92
N SER A 711 -1.34 29.11 -26.97
CA SER A 711 -1.11 30.55 -27.12
C SER A 711 0.22 31.05 -26.55
N GLY A 712 0.88 30.26 -25.72
CA GLY A 712 2.08 30.63 -24.96
C GLY A 712 1.85 31.72 -23.90
N LYS A 713 0.60 32.09 -23.60
CA LYS A 713 0.27 33.23 -22.72
C LYS A 713 -0.14 32.78 -21.31
N PRO A 714 0.18 33.59 -20.28
CA PRO A 714 -0.32 33.37 -18.93
C PRO A 714 -1.85 33.41 -18.85
N VAL A 715 -2.43 32.55 -18.03
CA VAL A 715 -3.87 32.50 -17.73
C VAL A 715 -4.11 33.14 -16.36
N PRO A 716 -4.99 34.13 -16.24
CA PRO A 716 -5.25 34.79 -14.95
C PRO A 716 -6.06 33.89 -14.01
N PHE A 717 -5.74 33.98 -12.72
CA PHE A 717 -6.55 33.35 -11.66
C PHE A 717 -7.86 34.14 -11.43
N LEU A 718 -8.90 33.40 -11.03
CA LEU A 718 -10.19 33.92 -10.62
C LEU A 718 -10.09 34.67 -9.28
N PRO A 719 -10.94 35.68 -9.03
CA PRO A 719 -10.99 36.34 -7.72
C PRO A 719 -11.24 35.35 -6.58
N GLY A 720 -10.43 35.39 -5.52
CA GLY A 720 -10.54 34.47 -4.39
C GLY A 720 -9.74 33.16 -4.53
N ALA A 721 -9.14 32.90 -5.70
CA ALA A 721 -8.25 31.76 -5.91
C ALA A 721 -7.07 31.76 -4.92
N GLU A 722 -6.59 32.94 -4.52
CA GLU A 722 -5.51 33.09 -3.56
C GLU A 722 -5.78 32.44 -2.20
N LYS A 723 -7.05 32.21 -1.82
CA LYS A 723 -7.41 31.52 -0.58
C LYS A 723 -7.34 30.00 -0.70
N ILE A 724 -7.73 29.45 -1.85
CA ILE A 724 -7.74 28.01 -2.12
C ILE A 724 -6.32 27.51 -2.41
N LEU A 725 -5.51 28.37 -3.03
CA LEU A 725 -4.13 28.08 -3.40
C LEU A 725 -3.12 28.30 -2.25
N GLN A 726 -3.60 28.60 -1.04
CA GLN A 726 -2.72 28.68 0.12
C GLN A 726 -2.19 27.30 0.49
N PRO A 727 -0.87 27.17 0.73
CA PRO A 727 -0.29 25.95 1.24
C PRO A 727 -0.97 25.49 2.53
N THR A 728 -1.39 24.23 2.58
CA THR A 728 -2.09 23.68 3.73
C THR A 728 -1.61 22.26 4.05
N ARG A 729 -1.73 21.88 5.33
CA ARG A 729 -1.60 20.48 5.76
C ARG A 729 -2.91 19.72 5.62
N ALA A 730 -4.05 20.40 5.53
CA ALA A 730 -5.37 19.77 5.44
C ALA A 730 -5.80 19.57 3.97
N ILE A 731 -4.90 19.02 3.14
CA ILE A 731 -5.15 18.92 1.69
C ILE A 731 -6.34 18.02 1.36
N GLY A 732 -6.58 16.97 2.16
CA GLY A 732 -7.73 16.10 1.99
C GLY A 732 -9.06 16.85 2.10
N GLN A 733 -9.14 17.78 3.07
CA GLN A 733 -10.32 18.64 3.25
C GLN A 733 -10.49 19.58 2.06
N VAL A 734 -9.43 20.27 1.64
CA VAL A 734 -9.50 21.21 0.50
C VAL A 734 -9.95 20.49 -0.78
N VAL A 735 -9.40 19.30 -1.05
CA VAL A 735 -9.82 18.53 -2.22
C VAL A 735 -11.28 18.09 -2.13
N ALA A 736 -11.73 17.62 -0.97
CA ALA A 736 -13.11 17.22 -0.76
C ALA A 736 -14.09 18.39 -0.98
N GLU A 737 -13.79 19.57 -0.43
CA GLU A 737 -14.62 20.78 -0.60
C GLU A 737 -14.68 21.24 -2.06
N GLN A 738 -13.54 21.28 -2.76
CA GLN A 738 -13.50 21.65 -4.18
C GLN A 738 -14.27 20.64 -5.04
N ARG A 739 -14.20 19.34 -4.71
CA ARG A 739 -14.96 18.29 -5.40
C ARG A 739 -16.47 18.49 -5.24
N GLN A 740 -16.94 18.77 -4.01
CA GLN A 740 -18.36 19.03 -3.76
C GLN A 740 -18.86 20.24 -4.53
N ALA A 741 -18.08 21.32 -4.57
CA ALA A 741 -18.42 22.51 -5.35
C ALA A 741 -18.52 22.22 -6.85
N LEU A 742 -17.61 21.40 -7.39
CA LEU A 742 -17.63 20.98 -8.80
C LEU A 742 -18.87 20.13 -9.14
N LEU A 743 -19.20 19.16 -8.28
CA LEU A 743 -20.37 18.30 -8.46
C LEU A 743 -21.67 19.12 -8.44
N ALA A 744 -21.81 20.05 -7.50
CA ALA A 744 -22.96 20.95 -7.42
C ALA A 744 -23.11 21.81 -8.69
N ALA A 745 -21.99 22.35 -9.20
CA ALA A 745 -22.00 23.16 -10.42
C ALA A 745 -22.37 22.34 -11.67
N GLU A 746 -21.89 21.10 -11.80
CA GLU A 746 -22.26 20.22 -12.90
C GLU A 746 -23.73 19.77 -12.84
N GLU A 747 -24.25 19.51 -11.64
CA GLU A 747 -25.66 19.19 -11.43
C GLU A 747 -26.57 20.37 -11.80
N GLU A 748 -26.21 21.58 -11.38
CA GLU A 748 -26.91 22.81 -11.78
C GLU A 748 -26.91 22.99 -13.31
N GLN A 749 -25.76 22.79 -13.97
CA GLN A 749 -25.66 22.89 -15.42
C GLN A 749 -26.47 21.80 -16.15
N ARG A 750 -26.48 20.56 -15.64
CA ARG A 750 -27.32 19.47 -16.17
C ARG A 750 -28.80 19.78 -15.99
N MET A 751 -29.19 20.29 -14.83
CA MET A 751 -30.55 20.70 -14.55
C MET A 751 -30.98 21.83 -15.49
N GLN A 752 -30.14 22.84 -15.70
CA GLN A 752 -30.40 23.91 -16.68
C GLN A 752 -30.51 23.38 -18.10
N THR A 753 -29.61 22.48 -18.52
CA THR A 753 -29.64 21.86 -19.86
C THR A 753 -30.90 21.01 -20.04
N MET A 754 -31.30 20.27 -19.01
CA MET A 754 -32.53 19.48 -19.01
C MET A 754 -33.77 20.37 -19.03
N LEU A 755 -33.79 21.45 -18.25
CA LEU A 755 -34.86 22.45 -18.29
C LEU A 755 -34.95 23.12 -19.67
N ASP A 756 -33.83 23.46 -20.29
CA ASP A 756 -33.78 24.04 -21.64
C ASP A 756 -34.19 23.04 -22.71
N TYR A 757 -33.84 21.76 -22.56
CA TYR A 757 -34.32 20.68 -23.40
C TYR A 757 -35.83 20.51 -23.26
N LEU A 758 -36.36 20.45 -22.03
CA LEU A 758 -37.79 20.35 -21.74
C LEU A 758 -38.57 21.58 -22.24
N ARG A 759 -37.99 22.79 -22.19
CA ARG A 759 -38.55 23.99 -22.83
C ARG A 759 -38.58 23.85 -24.34
N LYS A 760 -37.51 23.35 -24.97
CA LYS A 760 -37.42 23.15 -26.42
C LYS A 760 -38.31 22.03 -26.94
N THR A 761 -38.54 20.96 -26.18
CA THR A 761 -39.40 19.84 -26.56
C THR A 761 -40.84 19.98 -26.10
N GLY A 762 -41.23 21.13 -25.51
CA GLY A 762 -42.59 21.39 -25.04
C GLY A 762 -43.04 20.57 -23.83
N GLY A 763 -42.11 19.96 -23.08
CA GLY A 763 -42.37 19.17 -21.88
C GLY A 763 -42.54 19.99 -20.61
N LEU A 764 -42.09 21.25 -20.60
CA LEU A 764 -42.39 22.21 -19.55
C LEU A 764 -43.73 22.88 -19.86
N VAL A 765 -44.80 22.41 -19.24
CA VAL A 765 -46.04 23.17 -19.13
C VAL A 765 -45.75 24.37 -18.22
N GLU A 766 -45.25 25.46 -18.80
CA GLU A 766 -45.33 26.76 -18.14
C GLU A 766 -46.83 27.05 -17.98
N GLN A 767 -47.34 26.90 -16.76
CA GLN A 767 -48.64 27.44 -16.40
C GLN A 767 -48.56 28.96 -16.57
N ALA A 768 -48.90 29.43 -17.77
CA ALA A 768 -49.13 30.81 -18.07
C ALA A 768 -50.22 31.31 -17.11
N LYS A 769 -49.82 32.16 -16.16
CA LYS A 769 -50.71 33.14 -15.55
C LYS A 769 -51.16 34.09 -16.67
N ALA A 770 -52.22 33.72 -17.35
CA ALA A 770 -53.00 34.60 -18.21
C ALA A 770 -54.47 34.43 -17.84
N VAL A 771 -54.88 35.10 -16.76
CA VAL A 771 -56.28 35.51 -16.62
C VAL A 771 -56.49 36.61 -17.67
N LEU A 772 -57.21 36.26 -18.74
CA LEU A 772 -57.84 37.18 -19.68
C LEU A 772 -59.12 37.77 -19.04
N PRO A 773 -59.68 38.81 -19.68
CA PRO A 773 -59.50 40.23 -19.44
C PRO A 773 -60.27 40.80 -18.24
#